data_AF-A0A9P9TG16-F1
#
_entry.id   AF-A0A9P9TG16-F1
#
_cell.length_a   1.000
_cell.length_b   1.000
_cell.length_c   1.000
_cell.angle_alpha   90.00
_cell.angle_beta   90.00
_cell.angle_gamma   90.00
#
_symmetry.space_group_name_H-M   'P 1'
#
loop_
_entity.id
_entity.type
_entity.pdbx_description
1 polymer ?
#
loop_
_entity_poly.entity_id
_entity_poly.type
_entity_poly.pdbx_seq_one_letter_code
_entity_poly.pdbx_strand_id
1 'polypeptide(L)'
;MSRWEDVGSGIMLWKPTVEAATEKSRSSLEASNPAEEIEGHKYGSSHAASPDAVLPSIEENLRAKLHIYNELFITSDRAASTTRDTPASSQIVATSYTSSKEREIAQLDSFATPSSSSSSRPDSQHLVSSPISHSSTTTLIEAEYDSDRTDFLEFPETPCPKSTSRVKQTTGRASHHFQHRWTSKRQLSLRRRLNFGTPTIPKTSQLHQTMRPIEYSPVHCWSLEEDEFLCCLWRWYQRNLRDFARVFNEHFGLSLKQRQITTRFESHLRLYGPRAFKVYRSVFAVPFDDPQDTYRGVRRRIESIASENLIPLCRLEVEQVSPSGRARMAKSRSTRRIYRSFVKKASEEERLVPARDDIQVAPRSFGRVALRTAELESSEYFTDSEEVVGTSLASDNAFETSSSRSDEMPSLAFRVYDANSKGGVNSDNGSIISEGLALWNGPTPPAPNGHIVDILLNNHMSMTTGGTSFYLSVSTSLLQVFNKAANMVQPRIAIISLQHKSLSAPGKVMHAMEVLKKLKKLGQARWALRYRGYAEFLIFGDIPSDCIIRHLPLADLINLSDRHGNVNSLLHLHEFRPGLRTLAVSKELAKKGITLNVSSGNAMAIFACLFGLDGTPDLSHISAFAGRVTDGFSITKSTPEETNAAAVEFAATLASPLHSKQDVAKAFLLGFQNGIETLNYFAKRRRSA
;
A
#
# COMPACT_ATOMS: atom_id res chain seq x y z
N MET A 1 -33.47 -24.95 -11.15
CA MET A 1 -32.42 -24.80 -10.11
C MET A 1 -31.17 -25.49 -10.61
N SER A 2 -30.08 -24.76 -10.78
CA SER A 2 -28.79 -25.33 -11.16
C SER A 2 -28.28 -26.25 -10.05
N ARG A 3 -27.64 -27.36 -10.40
CA ARG A 3 -27.12 -28.33 -9.43
C ARG A 3 -25.70 -28.75 -9.76
N TRP A 4 -24.95 -29.07 -8.71
CA TRP A 4 -23.63 -29.68 -8.81
C TRP A 4 -23.80 -31.19 -8.80
N GLU A 5 -23.15 -31.88 -9.74
CA GLU A 5 -23.20 -33.33 -9.89
C GLU A 5 -21.78 -33.89 -9.73
N ASP A 6 -21.60 -34.85 -8.84
CA ASP A 6 -20.33 -35.56 -8.66
C ASP A 6 -20.14 -36.53 -9.83
N VAL A 7 -19.03 -36.40 -10.56
CA VAL A 7 -18.70 -37.26 -11.71
C VAL A 7 -17.60 -38.28 -11.36
N GLY A 8 -17.27 -38.43 -10.08
CA GLY A 8 -16.27 -39.36 -9.57
C GLY A 8 -14.90 -38.72 -9.33
N SER A 9 -14.05 -39.40 -8.57
CA SER A 9 -12.68 -38.95 -8.17
C SER A 9 -12.65 -37.59 -7.45
N GLY A 10 -13.76 -37.19 -6.81
CA GLY A 10 -13.86 -35.91 -6.10
C GLY A 10 -14.01 -34.68 -7.01
N ILE A 11 -14.36 -34.87 -8.29
CA ILE A 11 -14.58 -33.78 -9.25
C ILE A 11 -16.07 -33.49 -9.34
N MET A 12 -16.46 -32.26 -8.99
CA MET A 12 -17.84 -31.77 -9.11
C MET A 12 -18.03 -31.00 -10.40
N LEU A 13 -19.00 -31.42 -11.23
CA LEU A 13 -19.35 -30.74 -12.47
C LEU A 13 -20.57 -29.84 -12.25
N TRP A 14 -20.48 -28.56 -12.62
CA TRP A 14 -21.61 -27.64 -12.58
C TRP A 14 -22.50 -27.84 -13.81
N LYS A 15 -23.78 -28.19 -13.61
CA LYS A 15 -24.76 -28.28 -14.70
C LYS A 15 -25.73 -27.08 -14.65
N PRO A 16 -25.61 -26.11 -15.58
CA PRO A 16 -26.61 -25.06 -15.72
C PRO A 16 -27.95 -25.66 -16.11
N THR A 17 -29.04 -25.09 -15.57
CA THR A 17 -30.39 -25.45 -16.00
C THR A 17 -30.59 -24.84 -17.39
N VAL A 18 -30.72 -25.68 -18.40
CA VAL A 18 -31.18 -25.22 -19.72
C VAL A 18 -32.69 -25.08 -19.62
N GLU A 19 -33.19 -23.85 -19.70
CA GLU A 19 -34.62 -23.59 -19.78
C GLU A 19 -35.14 -24.14 -21.11
N ALA A 20 -35.87 -25.25 -21.04
CA ALA A 20 -36.65 -25.73 -22.18
C ALA A 20 -37.79 -24.74 -22.41
N ALA A 21 -37.80 -24.12 -23.59
CA ALA A 21 -38.95 -23.37 -24.08
C ALA A 21 -40.15 -24.34 -24.17
N THR A 22 -41.18 -24.12 -23.35
CA THR A 22 -42.47 -24.78 -23.53
C THR A 22 -43.55 -23.74 -23.80
N GLU A 23 -44.09 -23.88 -25.02
CA GLU A 23 -45.30 -23.26 -25.51
C GLU A 23 -46.52 -23.62 -24.66
N LYS A 24 -47.47 -22.68 -24.65
CA LYS A 24 -48.79 -22.75 -24.03
C LYS A 24 -49.60 -23.96 -24.53
N SER A 25 -50.36 -24.59 -23.63
CA SER A 25 -51.78 -24.91 -23.86
C SER A 25 -52.54 -25.24 -22.57
N ARG A 26 -53.83 -24.88 -22.60
CA ARG A 26 -54.88 -24.89 -21.56
C ARG A 26 -55.45 -26.29 -21.25
N SER A 27 -55.91 -26.49 -20.00
CA SER A 27 -57.26 -26.97 -19.55
C SER A 27 -57.13 -27.47 -18.08
N SER A 28 -57.74 -26.86 -17.06
CA SER A 28 -59.13 -26.92 -16.52
C SER A 28 -59.56 -28.21 -15.78
N LEU A 29 -60.15 -28.01 -14.58
CA LEU A 29 -61.00 -28.86 -13.69
C LEU A 29 -60.33 -29.34 -12.39
N GLU A 30 -60.73 -28.79 -11.22
CA GLU A 30 -61.71 -29.33 -10.24
C GLU A 30 -61.12 -30.47 -9.38
N ALA A 31 -61.39 -30.69 -8.10
CA ALA A 31 -61.97 -29.97 -6.95
C ALA A 31 -61.68 -30.89 -5.73
N SER A 32 -61.80 -30.35 -4.51
CA SER A 32 -62.15 -31.02 -3.23
C SER A 32 -61.15 -30.89 -2.07
N ASN A 33 -61.64 -30.17 -1.06
CA ASN A 33 -61.37 -30.28 0.38
C ASN A 33 -62.00 -31.60 0.92
N PRO A 34 -61.70 -32.11 2.14
CA PRO A 34 -61.64 -31.33 3.39
C PRO A 34 -60.69 -31.81 4.52
N ALA A 35 -60.63 -30.99 5.59
CA ALA A 35 -60.63 -31.24 7.06
C ALA A 35 -60.01 -32.56 7.62
N GLU A 36 -59.48 -32.71 8.83
CA GLU A 36 -59.42 -31.99 10.13
C GLU A 36 -58.46 -32.83 11.05
N GLU A 37 -58.37 -32.49 12.34
CA GLU A 37 -57.75 -33.25 13.49
C GLU A 37 -56.22 -33.14 13.66
N ILE A 38 -55.63 -32.52 14.70
CA ILE A 38 -55.78 -32.51 16.18
C ILE A 38 -55.17 -33.77 16.87
N GLU A 39 -54.38 -33.49 17.93
CA GLU A 39 -53.70 -34.36 18.91
C GLU A 39 -52.34 -34.95 18.46
N GLY A 40 -51.22 -34.87 19.19
CA GLY A 40 -50.98 -34.55 20.59
C GLY A 40 -50.32 -35.73 21.28
N HIS A 41 -48.98 -35.84 21.31
CA HIS A 41 -48.30 -36.84 22.15
C HIS A 41 -47.00 -36.32 22.81
N LYS A 42 -47.02 -36.39 24.14
CA LYS A 42 -45.94 -36.29 25.13
C LYS A 42 -45.34 -37.68 25.40
N TYR A 43 -44.24 -37.68 26.17
CA TYR A 43 -43.41 -38.79 26.70
C TYR A 43 -42.33 -39.25 25.71
N GLY A 44 -41.02 -39.21 25.98
CA GLY A 44 -40.30 -39.22 27.26
C GLY A 44 -39.75 -40.63 27.49
N SER A 45 -38.43 -40.86 27.38
CA SER A 45 -37.70 -41.80 28.24
C SER A 45 -36.19 -41.77 27.96
N SER A 46 -35.46 -41.78 29.07
CA SER A 46 -34.04 -41.92 29.33
C SER A 46 -33.47 -43.32 29.03
N HIS A 47 -32.19 -43.40 28.63
CA HIS A 47 -31.17 -44.42 28.99
C HIS A 47 -29.88 -44.07 28.21
N ALA A 48 -28.66 -44.46 28.58
CA ALA A 48 -27.94 -44.73 29.82
C ALA A 48 -26.45 -44.77 29.40
N ALA A 49 -25.56 -44.39 30.32
CA ALA A 49 -24.14 -44.14 30.11
C ALA A 49 -23.26 -45.41 29.97
N SER A 50 -22.12 -45.28 29.28
CA SER A 50 -20.85 -46.05 29.44
C SER A 50 -19.73 -45.41 28.57
N PRO A 51 -18.42 -45.67 28.77
CA PRO A 51 -17.55 -44.78 29.54
C PRO A 51 -16.30 -44.26 28.79
N ASP A 52 -15.77 -43.17 29.35
CA ASP A 52 -14.42 -42.60 29.30
C ASP A 52 -13.36 -43.18 28.35
N ALA A 53 -13.09 -42.44 27.27
CA ALA A 53 -11.80 -42.45 26.58
C ALA A 53 -10.96 -41.26 27.07
N VAL A 54 -9.99 -41.54 27.95
CA VAL A 54 -9.01 -40.57 28.45
C VAL A 54 -8.11 -40.15 27.29
N LEU A 55 -8.22 -38.89 26.87
CA LEU A 55 -7.29 -38.27 25.92
C LEU A 55 -5.98 -37.89 26.65
N PRO A 56 -4.80 -38.10 26.01
CA PRO A 56 -3.52 -37.77 26.62
C PRO A 56 -3.41 -36.25 26.85
N SER A 57 -2.81 -35.89 27.99
CA SER A 57 -2.58 -34.50 28.41
C SER A 57 -1.79 -33.73 27.35
N ILE A 58 -2.18 -32.47 27.13
CA ILE A 58 -1.55 -31.50 26.22
C ILE A 58 -0.04 -31.37 26.49
N GLU A 59 0.40 -31.58 27.73
CA GLU A 59 1.81 -31.52 28.12
C GLU A 59 2.64 -32.71 27.62
N GLU A 60 2.02 -33.89 27.49
CA GLU A 60 2.69 -35.10 26.98
C GLU A 60 2.93 -34.99 25.47
N ASN A 61 1.98 -34.39 24.74
CA ASN A 61 2.09 -34.11 23.31
C ASN A 61 3.15 -33.02 23.00
N LEU A 62 3.35 -32.07 23.92
CA LEU A 62 4.39 -31.06 23.81
C LEU A 62 5.79 -31.64 24.10
N ARG A 63 5.92 -32.55 25.07
CA ARG A 63 7.20 -33.24 25.35
C ARG A 63 7.62 -34.16 24.20
N ALA A 64 6.68 -34.88 23.59
CA ALA A 64 6.96 -35.74 22.43
C ALA A 64 7.45 -34.93 21.22
N LYS A 65 6.87 -33.74 20.97
CA LYS A 65 7.33 -32.84 19.89
C LYS A 65 8.70 -32.22 20.17
N LEU A 66 9.01 -31.88 21.42
CA LEU A 66 10.33 -31.34 21.78
C LEU A 66 11.44 -32.38 21.64
N HIS A 67 11.15 -33.66 21.91
CA HIS A 67 12.13 -34.74 21.77
C HIS A 67 12.46 -35.05 20.30
N ILE A 68 11.46 -35.01 19.41
CA ILE A 68 11.66 -35.17 17.96
C ILE A 68 12.46 -34.00 17.38
N TYR A 69 12.23 -32.79 17.88
CA TYR A 69 12.95 -31.59 17.43
C TYR A 69 14.43 -31.59 17.83
N ASN A 70 14.78 -32.16 18.99
CA ASN A 70 16.16 -32.23 19.48
C ASN A 70 16.99 -33.35 18.85
N GLU A 71 16.37 -34.47 18.43
CA GLU A 71 17.09 -35.54 17.73
C GLU A 71 17.42 -35.17 16.27
N LEU A 72 16.60 -34.35 15.61
CA LEU A 72 16.82 -33.97 14.21
C LEU A 72 17.92 -32.90 14.01
N PHE A 73 18.37 -32.22 15.06
CA PHE A 73 19.28 -31.07 14.96
C PHE A 73 20.68 -31.27 15.56
N ILE A 74 21.00 -32.42 16.17
CA ILE A 74 22.32 -32.66 16.77
C ILE A 74 23.23 -33.57 15.91
N THR A 75 22.72 -34.21 14.86
CA THR A 75 23.53 -35.05 13.96
C THR A 75 23.52 -34.54 12.52
N SER A 76 24.18 -33.41 12.25
CA SER A 76 24.67 -33.12 10.89
C SER A 76 25.83 -32.11 10.90
N ASP A 77 26.87 -32.42 11.69
CA ASP A 77 28.21 -31.88 11.48
C ASP A 77 29.15 -33.05 11.18
N ARG A 78 29.16 -33.49 9.92
CA ARG A 78 30.30 -34.27 9.39
C ARG A 78 30.45 -34.09 7.89
N ALA A 79 31.58 -33.50 7.53
CA ALA A 79 32.03 -33.17 6.20
C ALA A 79 32.13 -34.38 5.25
N ALA A 80 31.90 -34.15 3.96
CA ALA A 80 32.55 -34.89 2.88
C ALA A 80 32.75 -34.00 1.65
N SER A 81 33.98 -34.05 1.15
CA SER A 81 34.55 -33.36 0.00
C SER A 81 34.23 -34.06 -1.33
N THR A 82 34.55 -33.36 -2.43
CA THR A 82 34.83 -33.87 -3.81
C THR A 82 33.63 -34.41 -4.59
N THR A 83 33.39 -34.15 -5.88
CA THR A 83 34.25 -33.94 -7.06
C THR A 83 33.57 -33.04 -8.12
N ARG A 84 34.39 -32.36 -8.93
CA ARG A 84 34.01 -31.68 -10.18
C ARG A 84 33.54 -32.68 -11.23
N ASP A 85 32.51 -32.33 -11.99
CA ASP A 85 32.38 -32.70 -13.40
C ASP A 85 31.69 -31.59 -14.20
N THR A 86 32.26 -31.31 -15.37
CA THR A 86 31.74 -30.42 -16.43
C THR A 86 30.98 -31.29 -17.42
N PRO A 87 29.94 -30.81 -18.13
CA PRO A 87 30.21 -30.44 -19.53
C PRO A 87 29.26 -29.44 -20.22
N ALA A 88 29.70 -29.08 -21.43
CA ALA A 88 28.94 -28.83 -22.66
C ALA A 88 28.25 -27.47 -22.90
N SER A 89 29.00 -26.66 -23.65
CA SER A 89 28.60 -25.52 -24.47
C SER A 89 27.46 -25.84 -25.44
N SER A 90 26.44 -24.97 -25.48
CA SER A 90 25.39 -24.95 -26.52
C SER A 90 25.32 -23.54 -27.11
N GLN A 91 25.53 -23.45 -28.42
CA GLN A 91 25.39 -22.23 -29.21
C GLN A 91 23.91 -21.85 -29.34
N ILE A 92 23.58 -20.57 -29.12
CA ILE A 92 22.26 -20.01 -29.43
C ILE A 92 22.44 -18.94 -30.51
N VAL A 93 21.71 -19.15 -31.61
CA VAL A 93 21.54 -18.22 -32.74
C VAL A 93 20.57 -17.12 -32.31
N ALA A 94 21.00 -15.86 -32.39
CA ALA A 94 20.16 -14.69 -32.15
C ALA A 94 19.57 -14.18 -33.47
N THR A 95 18.24 -14.09 -33.55
CA THR A 95 17.51 -13.37 -34.60
C THR A 95 17.02 -12.04 -34.04
N SER A 96 17.44 -10.94 -34.66
CA SER A 96 17.08 -9.57 -34.28
C SER A 96 15.84 -9.10 -35.04
N TYR A 97 14.82 -8.64 -34.31
CA TYR A 97 13.72 -7.84 -34.83
C TYR A 97 13.87 -6.41 -34.32
N THR A 98 14.04 -5.44 -35.23
CA THR A 98 14.10 -4.01 -34.93
C THR A 98 12.72 -3.38 -35.04
N SER A 99 12.28 -2.67 -33.99
CA SER A 99 11.05 -1.88 -33.94
C SER A 99 11.38 -0.40 -33.72
N SER A 100 10.65 0.45 -34.43
CA SER A 100 10.92 1.86 -34.68
C SER A 100 10.74 2.76 -33.44
N LYS A 101 11.84 3.17 -32.78
CA LYS A 101 11.86 4.29 -31.82
C LYS A 101 13.22 5.05 -31.73
N GLU A 102 14.01 5.08 -32.80
CA GLU A 102 15.40 5.54 -32.81
C GLU A 102 15.68 7.03 -33.10
N ARG A 103 14.70 7.95 -33.03
CA ARG A 103 14.93 9.33 -33.51
C ARG A 103 15.61 10.33 -32.54
N GLU A 104 16.02 9.94 -31.33
CA GLU A 104 16.70 10.85 -30.38
C GLU A 104 18.11 10.39 -29.92
N ILE A 105 18.67 9.27 -30.41
CA ILE A 105 19.94 8.68 -29.91
C ILE A 105 21.12 8.83 -30.90
N ALA A 106 20.98 9.63 -31.96
CA ALA A 106 21.96 9.71 -33.06
C ALA A 106 23.29 10.46 -32.77
N GLN A 107 23.65 10.71 -31.51
CA GLN A 107 24.90 11.42 -31.13
C GLN A 107 25.99 10.53 -30.51
N LEU A 108 25.77 9.23 -30.36
CA LEU A 108 26.73 8.33 -29.71
C LEU A 108 27.72 7.63 -30.65
N ASP A 109 27.58 7.76 -31.97
CA ASP A 109 28.45 7.07 -32.95
C ASP A 109 29.71 7.86 -33.34
N SER A 110 29.93 9.08 -32.81
CA SER A 110 31.07 9.94 -33.21
C SER A 110 32.28 9.94 -32.27
N PHE A 111 32.27 9.18 -31.16
CA PHE A 111 33.36 9.20 -30.16
C PHE A 111 33.85 7.79 -29.81
N ALA A 112 34.44 7.07 -30.77
CA ALA A 112 35.17 5.84 -30.49
C ALA A 112 36.26 5.53 -31.54
N THR A 113 37.25 6.42 -31.66
CA THR A 113 38.56 6.07 -32.27
C THR A 113 39.69 6.70 -31.46
N PRO A 114 40.55 5.91 -30.79
CA PRO A 114 41.81 6.41 -30.26
C PRO A 114 42.82 6.50 -31.41
N SER A 115 43.16 7.72 -31.83
CA SER A 115 44.24 7.98 -32.78
C SER A 115 45.59 7.83 -32.07
N SER A 116 46.36 6.84 -32.49
CA SER A 116 47.77 6.68 -32.19
C SER A 116 48.59 7.74 -32.93
N SER A 117 49.02 8.79 -32.22
CA SER A 117 49.91 9.81 -32.76
C SER A 117 51.38 9.37 -32.65
N SER A 118 51.96 8.97 -33.78
CA SER A 118 53.41 8.97 -34.00
C SER A 118 53.87 10.39 -34.33
N SER A 119 55.00 10.78 -33.75
CA SER A 119 55.60 12.10 -33.92
C SER A 119 56.33 12.23 -35.25
N SER A 120 56.00 13.24 -36.03
CA SER A 120 56.98 13.89 -36.92
C SER A 120 56.57 15.35 -37.19
N ARG A 121 57.45 16.25 -36.76
CA ARG A 121 57.63 17.62 -37.28
C ARG A 121 58.25 17.52 -38.69
N PRO A 122 58.00 18.46 -39.64
CA PRO A 122 58.56 19.81 -39.51
C PRO A 122 57.76 21.00 -40.12
N ASP A 123 58.10 22.18 -39.60
CA ASP A 123 58.25 23.53 -40.18
C ASP A 123 57.39 24.10 -41.33
N SER A 124 56.89 25.30 -41.01
CA SER A 124 56.88 26.57 -41.78
C SER A 124 55.97 26.71 -43.02
N GLN A 125 55.01 27.65 -42.98
CA GLN A 125 55.10 29.02 -43.52
C GLN A 125 53.72 29.74 -43.65
N HIS A 126 53.71 31.00 -43.22
CA HIS A 126 53.05 32.21 -43.76
C HIS A 126 51.53 32.32 -44.12
N LEU A 127 50.89 33.25 -43.39
CA LEU A 127 50.05 34.41 -43.82
C LEU A 127 48.96 34.23 -44.90
N VAL A 128 47.72 34.65 -44.62
CA VAL A 128 47.11 35.94 -45.06
C VAL A 128 45.60 35.99 -44.69
N SER A 129 45.23 37.13 -44.10
CA SER A 129 43.98 37.89 -44.01
C SER A 129 42.69 37.41 -44.71
N SER A 130 41.53 37.49 -44.03
CA SER A 130 40.55 38.59 -44.18
C SER A 130 39.21 38.33 -43.43
N PRO A 131 38.49 39.37 -42.99
CA PRO A 131 37.23 39.25 -42.26
C PRO A 131 36.02 39.31 -43.19
N ILE A 132 34.96 38.55 -42.91
CA ILE A 132 33.66 38.69 -43.59
C ILE A 132 32.56 38.87 -42.54
N SER A 133 32.01 40.07 -42.54
CA SER A 133 30.72 40.45 -41.98
C SER A 133 29.61 39.92 -42.87
N HIS A 134 28.59 39.26 -42.31
CA HIS A 134 27.25 39.23 -42.92
C HIS A 134 26.18 39.32 -41.84
N SER A 135 25.44 40.42 -41.88
CA SER A 135 24.10 40.55 -41.32
C SER A 135 23.13 39.68 -42.11
N SER A 136 22.23 38.98 -41.42
CA SER A 136 20.92 38.64 -41.96
C SER A 136 19.89 38.62 -40.83
N THR A 137 19.12 39.70 -40.82
CA THR A 137 17.78 39.84 -40.24
C THR A 137 16.91 38.66 -40.67
N THR A 138 16.17 38.04 -39.74
CA THR A 138 15.03 37.19 -40.11
C THR A 138 13.85 37.51 -39.21
N THR A 139 12.78 37.83 -39.92
CA THR A 139 11.48 38.38 -39.56
C THR A 139 10.66 37.41 -38.72
N LEU A 140 10.10 37.95 -37.63
CA LEU A 140 9.01 37.37 -36.86
C LEU A 140 7.72 37.43 -37.69
N ILE A 141 7.09 36.28 -37.92
CA ILE A 141 5.70 36.18 -38.37
C ILE A 141 4.87 35.78 -37.15
N GLU A 142 4.07 36.74 -36.68
CA GLU A 142 2.93 36.50 -35.80
C GLU A 142 1.85 35.74 -36.59
N ALA A 143 1.46 34.57 -36.09
CA ALA A 143 0.24 33.89 -36.51
C ALA A 143 -0.67 33.79 -35.29
N GLU A 144 -1.62 34.71 -35.26
CA GLU A 144 -2.75 34.81 -34.34
C GLU A 144 -3.68 33.60 -34.56
N TYR A 145 -3.87 32.79 -33.52
CA TYR A 145 -4.82 31.67 -33.51
C TYR A 145 -5.88 31.94 -32.45
N ASP A 146 -7.06 32.35 -32.93
CA ASP A 146 -8.25 32.64 -32.15
C ASP A 146 -9.05 31.34 -31.99
N SER A 147 -9.25 30.89 -30.74
CA SER A 147 -9.89 29.61 -30.43
C SER A 147 -11.12 29.83 -29.55
N ASP A 148 -12.28 29.61 -30.18
CA ASP A 148 -13.54 29.04 -29.69
C ASP A 148 -13.89 29.27 -28.20
N ARG A 149 -14.40 30.47 -27.93
CA ARG A 149 -15.25 30.75 -26.76
C ARG A 149 -16.66 30.19 -26.97
N THR A 150 -17.06 29.23 -26.14
CA THR A 150 -18.45 28.75 -26.04
C THR A 150 -19.02 29.08 -24.67
N ASP A 151 -19.23 30.37 -24.42
CA ASP A 151 -19.73 30.90 -23.16
C ASP A 151 -21.06 31.67 -23.36
N PHE A 152 -22.05 31.04 -23.99
CA PHE A 152 -23.42 31.58 -24.06
C PHE A 152 -24.43 30.49 -23.70
N LEU A 153 -24.58 30.23 -22.40
CA LEU A 153 -25.79 29.64 -21.85
C LEU A 153 -26.13 30.35 -20.53
N GLU A 154 -27.17 31.17 -20.57
CA GLU A 154 -27.83 31.74 -19.40
C GLU A 154 -28.48 30.60 -18.59
N PHE A 155 -28.03 30.40 -17.35
CA PHE A 155 -28.70 29.51 -16.41
C PHE A 155 -29.60 30.33 -15.47
N PRO A 156 -30.86 29.89 -15.23
CA PRO A 156 -31.75 30.58 -14.30
C PRO A 156 -31.26 30.51 -12.86
N GLU A 157 -31.59 31.57 -12.12
CA GLU A 157 -31.07 31.94 -10.82
C GLU A 157 -31.12 30.82 -9.78
N THR A 158 -29.96 30.49 -9.21
CA THR A 158 -29.86 29.63 -8.02
C THR A 158 -29.78 30.49 -6.74
N PRO A 159 -30.39 30.06 -5.62
CA PRO A 159 -30.55 30.88 -4.41
C PRO A 159 -29.28 30.91 -3.54
N CYS A 160 -28.11 31.04 -4.15
CA CYS A 160 -26.85 31.19 -3.43
C CYS A 160 -26.52 32.68 -3.27
N PRO A 161 -26.13 33.14 -2.06
CA PRO A 161 -25.77 34.55 -1.86
C PRO A 161 -24.55 34.91 -2.72
N LYS A 162 -24.76 35.84 -3.66
CA LYS A 162 -23.72 36.38 -4.54
C LYS A 162 -22.64 37.05 -3.68
N SER A 163 -21.41 36.57 -3.81
CA SER A 163 -20.23 37.17 -3.16
C SER A 163 -19.99 38.54 -3.75
N THR A 164 -20.39 39.60 -3.05
CA THR A 164 -20.02 40.97 -3.43
C THR A 164 -18.51 41.10 -3.36
N SER A 165 -17.86 41.37 -4.50
CA SER A 165 -16.44 41.65 -4.58
C SER A 165 -16.17 42.98 -3.87
N ARG A 166 -15.77 42.91 -2.60
CA ARG A 166 -15.22 44.07 -1.91
C ARG A 166 -13.87 44.41 -2.53
N VAL A 167 -13.83 45.56 -3.21
CA VAL A 167 -12.62 46.29 -3.58
C VAL A 167 -11.72 46.37 -2.34
N LYS A 168 -10.55 45.75 -2.42
CA LYS A 168 -9.53 45.81 -1.37
C LYS A 168 -8.94 47.22 -1.35
N GLN A 169 -9.46 48.09 -0.49
CA GLN A 169 -8.72 49.27 -0.06
C GLN A 169 -7.54 48.80 0.80
N THR A 170 -6.33 48.92 0.26
CA THR A 170 -5.09 48.73 1.00
C THR A 170 -4.94 49.86 2.01
N THR A 171 -5.24 49.59 3.27
CA THR A 171 -4.85 50.48 4.36
C THR A 171 -3.35 50.30 4.60
N GLY A 172 -2.56 51.33 4.25
CA GLY A 172 -1.10 51.36 4.38
C GLY A 172 -0.59 51.42 5.82
N ARG A 173 -1.04 50.53 6.70
CA ARG A 173 -0.60 50.46 8.08
C ARG A 173 0.34 49.28 8.27
N ALA A 174 1.65 49.55 8.21
CA ALA A 174 2.69 48.58 8.50
C ALA A 174 2.59 48.14 9.97
N SER A 175 2.31 46.85 10.19
CA SER A 175 2.28 46.27 11.53
C SER A 175 3.70 45.95 12.01
N HIS A 176 4.15 46.60 13.07
CA HIS A 176 5.44 46.34 13.73
C HIS A 176 5.51 45.01 14.51
N HIS A 177 4.53 44.11 14.38
CA HIS A 177 4.38 42.96 15.28
C HIS A 177 5.14 41.68 14.86
N PHE A 178 5.86 41.69 13.74
CA PHE A 178 6.67 40.56 13.28
C PHE A 178 8.15 40.96 13.10
N GLN A 179 8.82 41.30 14.19
CA GLN A 179 10.28 41.24 14.24
C GLN A 179 10.70 39.82 14.63
N HIS A 180 10.87 38.97 13.62
CA HIS A 180 11.45 37.65 13.79
C HIS A 180 12.93 37.83 14.19
N ARG A 181 13.24 37.55 15.45
CA ARG A 181 14.60 37.57 16.01
C ARG A 181 15.37 36.36 15.43
N TRP A 182 16.27 36.61 14.49
CA TRP A 182 17.17 35.58 13.98
C TRP A 182 18.24 35.28 15.03
N THR A 183 18.03 34.24 15.83
CA THR A 183 19.11 33.66 16.64
C THR A 183 19.90 32.68 15.77
N SER A 184 21.15 33.01 15.47
CA SER A 184 22.09 32.15 14.76
C SER A 184 22.31 30.85 15.54
N LYS A 185 21.65 29.76 15.13
CA LYS A 185 21.94 28.43 15.67
C LYS A 185 23.22 27.91 15.05
N ARG A 186 24.28 27.90 15.87
CA ARG A 186 25.56 27.24 15.62
C ARG A 186 25.28 25.76 15.33
N GLN A 187 25.55 25.34 14.09
CA GLN A 187 25.32 23.98 13.62
C GLN A 187 26.46 23.08 14.12
N LEU A 188 26.22 22.36 15.21
CA LEU A 188 27.12 21.28 15.67
C LEU A 188 26.82 20.02 14.86
N SER A 189 27.80 19.55 14.09
CA SER A 189 27.74 18.31 13.32
C SER A 189 27.79 17.08 14.25
N LEU A 190 26.65 16.73 14.85
CA LEU A 190 26.48 15.47 15.56
C LEU A 190 26.38 14.32 14.54
N ARG A 191 27.53 13.72 14.24
CA ARG A 191 27.63 12.48 13.45
C ARG A 191 27.16 11.31 14.31
N ARG A 192 25.85 11.02 14.30
CA ARG A 192 25.28 9.82 14.95
C ARG A 192 25.63 8.59 14.10
N ARG A 193 26.47 7.71 14.64
CA ARG A 193 26.71 6.37 14.08
C ARG A 193 25.44 5.52 14.24
N LEU A 194 24.93 4.97 13.14
CA LEU A 194 23.98 3.87 13.17
C LEU A 194 24.71 2.64 13.72
N ASN A 195 24.20 2.09 14.81
CA ASN A 195 24.77 0.92 15.46
C ASN A 195 23.82 -0.26 15.19
N PHE A 196 24.15 -1.08 14.20
CA PHE A 196 23.49 -2.35 13.88
C PHE A 196 24.24 -3.56 14.48
N GLY A 197 25.14 -3.31 15.43
CA GLY A 197 25.88 -4.37 16.10
C GLY A 197 24.93 -5.38 16.76
N THR A 198 25.21 -6.65 16.51
CA THR A 198 24.62 -7.80 17.22
C THR A 198 24.62 -7.54 18.72
N PRO A 199 23.48 -7.76 19.42
CA PRO A 199 23.45 -7.56 20.86
C PRO A 199 24.45 -8.51 21.50
N THR A 200 25.45 -7.95 22.18
CA THR A 200 26.32 -8.70 23.07
C THR A 200 25.43 -9.40 24.09
N ILE A 201 25.49 -10.73 24.08
CA ILE A 201 24.73 -11.63 24.95
C ILE A 201 24.97 -11.19 26.41
N PRO A 202 23.97 -10.62 27.12
CA PRO A 202 24.12 -10.37 28.53
C PRO A 202 23.97 -11.70 29.26
N LYS A 203 24.91 -11.96 30.16
CA LYS A 203 24.87 -13.07 31.09
C LYS A 203 23.53 -13.07 31.84
N THR A 204 22.98 -14.27 31.92
CA THR A 204 21.83 -14.74 32.69
C THR A 204 21.61 -13.98 34.01
N SER A 205 20.67 -13.04 34.00
CA SER A 205 19.95 -12.60 35.19
C SER A 205 18.56 -12.13 34.75
N GLN A 206 17.55 -12.73 35.37
CA GLN A 206 16.11 -12.57 35.15
C GLN A 206 15.72 -11.13 34.76
N LEU A 207 15.36 -10.92 33.49
CA LEU A 207 14.83 -9.65 33.01
C LEU A 207 13.44 -9.92 32.44
N HIS A 208 12.42 -9.55 33.21
CA HIS A 208 11.08 -9.33 32.68
C HIS A 208 11.21 -8.39 31.48
N GLN A 209 10.88 -8.89 30.28
CA GLN A 209 10.84 -8.11 29.06
C GLN A 209 9.76 -7.03 29.20
N THR A 210 10.15 -5.86 29.70
CA THR A 210 9.39 -4.64 29.49
C THR A 210 9.51 -4.31 28.01
N MET A 211 8.54 -4.78 27.22
CA MET A 211 8.37 -4.36 25.84
C MET A 211 8.43 -2.83 25.80
N ARG A 212 9.25 -2.29 24.88
CA ARG A 212 9.27 -0.84 24.66
C ARG A 212 7.86 -0.41 24.29
N PRO A 213 7.27 0.57 24.96
CA PRO A 213 5.91 1.01 24.67
C PRO A 213 5.84 1.43 23.20
N ILE A 214 4.85 0.88 22.48
CA ILE A 214 4.54 1.24 21.10
C ILE A 214 4.50 2.77 21.02
N GLU A 215 5.28 3.36 20.11
CA GLU A 215 5.52 4.81 20.04
C GLU A 215 4.22 5.63 19.92
N TYR A 216 3.15 5.01 19.41
CA TYR A 216 1.79 5.53 19.43
C TYR A 216 0.78 4.40 19.68
N SER A 217 -0.11 4.58 20.65
CA SER A 217 -1.25 3.66 20.83
C SER A 217 -2.08 3.58 19.55
N PRO A 218 -2.54 2.38 19.13
CA PRO A 218 -3.43 2.21 17.98
C PRO A 218 -4.62 3.18 18.01
N VAL A 219 -5.10 3.59 16.84
CA VAL A 219 -6.28 4.47 16.74
C VAL A 219 -7.49 3.70 17.25
N HIS A 220 -8.18 4.25 18.25
CA HIS A 220 -9.39 3.65 18.81
C HIS A 220 -10.51 3.52 17.75
N CYS A 221 -11.03 2.30 17.58
CA CYS A 221 -12.14 2.00 16.70
C CYS A 221 -13.45 2.15 17.47
N TRP A 222 -14.20 3.21 17.18
CA TRP A 222 -15.42 3.55 17.91
C TRP A 222 -16.60 2.65 17.56
N SER A 223 -17.24 2.06 18.57
CA SER A 223 -18.45 1.25 18.41
C SER A 223 -19.74 2.11 18.40
N LEU A 224 -20.86 1.53 17.95
CA LEU A 224 -22.15 2.23 17.98
C LEU A 224 -22.64 2.47 19.43
N GLU A 225 -22.40 1.51 20.32
CA GLU A 225 -22.72 1.60 21.75
C GLU A 225 -21.88 2.69 22.44
N GLU A 226 -20.60 2.81 22.08
CA GLU A 226 -19.72 3.87 22.58
C GLU A 226 -20.21 5.27 22.13
N ASP A 227 -20.56 5.44 20.86
CA ASP A 227 -21.11 6.70 20.34
C ASP A 227 -22.46 7.04 21.00
N GLU A 228 -23.30 6.04 21.30
CA GLU A 228 -24.59 6.20 21.97
C GLU A 228 -24.41 6.63 23.43
N PHE A 229 -23.57 5.91 24.17
CA PHE A 229 -23.24 6.21 25.56
C PHE A 229 -22.67 7.61 25.71
N LEU A 230 -21.74 7.99 24.83
CA LEU A 230 -21.13 9.33 24.84
C LEU A 230 -22.14 10.42 24.46
N CYS A 231 -23.07 10.13 23.56
CA CYS A 231 -24.16 11.05 23.22
C CYS A 231 -25.12 11.27 24.40
N CYS A 232 -25.46 10.20 25.13
CA CYS A 232 -26.30 10.28 26.33
C CYS A 232 -25.63 11.09 27.44
N LEU A 233 -24.34 10.85 27.71
CA LEU A 233 -23.54 11.64 28.66
C LEU A 233 -23.65 13.13 28.38
N TRP A 234 -23.45 13.52 27.12
CA TRP A 234 -23.43 14.93 26.75
C TRP A 234 -24.80 15.61 26.78
N ARG A 235 -25.86 14.86 26.44
CA ARG A 235 -27.20 15.43 26.34
C ARG A 235 -27.82 15.66 27.72
N TRP A 236 -27.71 14.71 28.63
CA TRP A 236 -28.43 14.73 29.91
C TRP A 236 -27.62 15.19 31.12
N TYR A 237 -26.30 15.35 31.02
CA TYR A 237 -25.47 15.69 32.18
C TYR A 237 -24.68 16.98 31.96
N GLN A 238 -24.33 17.65 33.06
CA GLN A 238 -23.54 18.88 33.04
C GLN A 238 -22.18 18.59 32.40
N ARG A 239 -21.76 19.48 31.50
CA ARG A 239 -20.58 19.28 30.65
C ARG A 239 -19.28 19.43 31.45
N ASN A 240 -18.87 18.35 32.11
CA ASN A 240 -17.52 18.20 32.63
C ASN A 240 -16.76 17.14 31.83
N LEU A 241 -15.92 17.59 30.91
CA LEU A 241 -15.19 16.73 29.97
C LEU A 241 -14.27 15.72 30.67
N ARG A 242 -13.72 16.10 31.84
CA ARG A 242 -12.84 15.23 32.62
C ARG A 242 -13.64 14.07 33.21
N ASP A 243 -14.82 14.39 33.74
CA ASP A 243 -15.70 13.39 34.36
C ASP A 243 -16.33 12.48 33.30
N PHE A 244 -16.73 13.03 32.14
CA PHE A 244 -17.20 12.21 31.01
C PHE A 244 -16.14 11.21 30.55
N ALA A 245 -14.87 11.63 30.46
CA ALA A 245 -13.79 10.74 30.08
C ALA A 245 -13.58 9.62 31.10
N ARG A 246 -13.70 9.92 32.40
CA ARG A 246 -13.61 8.91 33.47
C ARG A 246 -14.76 7.90 33.39
N VAL A 247 -16.00 8.37 33.33
CA VAL A 247 -17.19 7.50 33.24
C VAL A 247 -17.16 6.63 31.98
N PHE A 248 -16.77 7.21 30.84
CA PHE A 248 -16.66 6.48 29.57
C PHE A 248 -15.58 5.39 29.61
N ASN A 249 -14.37 5.74 30.07
CA ASN A 249 -13.26 4.80 30.15
C ASN A 249 -13.56 3.65 31.13
N GLU A 250 -14.20 3.96 32.26
CA GLU A 250 -14.62 2.94 33.23
C GLU A 250 -15.66 2.00 32.64
N HIS A 251 -16.65 2.52 31.91
CA HIS A 251 -17.70 1.69 31.32
C HIS A 251 -17.17 0.65 30.33
N PHE A 252 -16.24 1.06 29.46
CA PHE A 252 -15.73 0.23 28.36
C PHE A 252 -14.40 -0.47 28.67
N GLY A 253 -13.84 -0.29 29.88
CA GLY A 253 -12.52 -0.82 30.23
C GLY A 253 -11.39 -0.24 29.37
N LEU A 254 -11.52 1.03 28.97
CA LEU A 254 -10.58 1.71 28.09
C LEU A 254 -9.73 2.73 28.86
N SER A 255 -8.59 3.12 28.28
CA SER A 255 -7.71 4.15 28.84
C SER A 255 -7.50 5.30 27.85
N LEU A 256 -8.58 5.78 27.22
CA LEU A 256 -8.50 6.85 26.22
C LEU A 256 -8.19 8.20 26.88
N LYS A 257 -7.41 9.03 26.18
CA LYS A 257 -7.14 10.40 26.65
C LYS A 257 -8.42 11.22 26.53
N GLN A 258 -8.71 12.09 27.52
CA GLN A 258 -9.86 13.01 27.50
C GLN A 258 -10.02 13.74 26.16
N ARG A 259 -8.91 14.17 25.56
CA ARG A 259 -8.93 14.86 24.25
C ARG A 259 -9.48 13.97 23.13
N GLN A 260 -9.22 12.67 23.11
CA GLN A 260 -9.74 11.75 22.08
C GLN A 260 -11.27 11.64 22.18
N ILE A 261 -11.79 11.44 23.40
CA ILE A 261 -13.23 11.37 23.68
C ILE A 261 -13.91 12.70 23.34
N THR A 262 -13.35 13.81 23.81
CA THR A 262 -13.87 15.16 23.53
C THR A 262 -13.86 15.45 22.02
N THR A 263 -12.75 15.14 21.34
CA THR A 263 -12.62 15.38 19.89
C THR A 263 -13.59 14.53 19.10
N ARG A 264 -13.82 13.27 19.50
CA ARG A 264 -14.82 12.39 18.89
C ARG A 264 -16.19 13.07 18.93
N PHE A 265 -16.64 13.43 20.12
CA PHE A 265 -17.93 14.06 20.33
C PHE A 265 -18.08 15.42 19.62
N GLU A 266 -17.14 16.35 19.88
CA GLU A 266 -17.20 17.69 19.28
C GLU A 266 -17.09 17.63 17.75
N SER A 267 -16.25 16.76 17.21
CA SER A 267 -16.14 16.63 15.76
C SER A 267 -17.39 16.00 15.16
N HIS A 268 -18.03 15.03 15.82
CA HIS A 268 -19.17 14.31 15.26
C HIS A 268 -20.47 15.10 15.40
N LEU A 269 -20.86 15.47 16.63
CA LEU A 269 -22.13 16.15 16.87
C LEU A 269 -22.06 17.65 16.55
N ARG A 270 -21.02 18.35 17.01
CA ARG A 270 -20.95 19.82 16.88
C ARG A 270 -20.75 20.24 15.42
N LEU A 271 -19.84 19.56 14.72
CA LEU A 271 -19.57 19.88 13.31
C LEU A 271 -20.65 19.26 12.42
N TYR A 272 -20.86 17.95 12.42
CA TYR A 272 -21.71 17.33 11.41
C TYR A 272 -23.18 17.17 11.83
N GLY A 273 -23.47 17.08 13.13
CA GLY A 273 -24.85 17.04 13.64
C GLY A 273 -25.56 15.70 13.43
N PRO A 274 -26.81 15.58 13.94
CA PRO A 274 -27.53 14.31 14.02
C PRO A 274 -27.86 13.72 12.63
N ARG A 275 -27.99 14.55 11.59
CA ARG A 275 -28.24 14.06 10.22
C ARG A 275 -27.10 13.23 9.63
N ALA A 276 -25.88 13.41 10.13
CA ALA A 276 -24.70 12.71 9.63
C ALA A 276 -24.46 11.37 10.31
N PHE A 277 -25.04 11.14 11.50
CA PHE A 277 -24.79 9.97 12.32
C PHE A 277 -26.08 9.44 12.95
N LYS A 278 -26.45 8.21 12.58
CA LYS A 278 -27.73 7.58 12.96
C LYS A 278 -27.94 7.52 14.48
N VAL A 279 -26.91 7.13 15.23
CA VAL A 279 -26.96 7.04 16.70
C VAL A 279 -27.31 8.38 17.35
N TYR A 280 -26.71 9.46 16.87
CA TYR A 280 -27.01 10.79 17.40
C TYR A 280 -28.44 11.21 17.00
N ARG A 281 -28.89 10.88 15.78
CA ARG A 281 -30.28 11.13 15.37
C ARG A 281 -31.28 10.39 16.27
N SER A 282 -31.04 9.12 16.60
CA SER A 282 -31.95 8.36 17.47
C SER A 282 -31.97 8.94 18.89
N VAL A 283 -30.80 9.25 19.45
CA VAL A 283 -30.73 9.87 20.78
C VAL A 283 -31.49 11.19 20.82
N PHE A 284 -31.24 12.11 19.87
CA PHE A 284 -31.90 13.43 19.82
C PHE A 284 -33.36 13.40 19.32
N ALA A 285 -33.86 12.28 18.79
CA ALA A 285 -35.26 12.14 18.42
C ALA A 285 -36.17 11.91 19.64
N VAL A 286 -35.62 11.38 20.72
CA VAL A 286 -36.35 11.18 21.98
C VAL A 286 -36.52 12.53 22.70
N PRO A 287 -37.70 12.87 23.23
CA PRO A 287 -37.89 14.05 24.08
C PRO A 287 -36.91 14.09 25.26
N PHE A 288 -36.53 15.28 25.73
CA PHE A 288 -35.49 15.42 26.76
C PHE A 288 -35.88 14.80 28.11
N ASP A 289 -37.16 14.86 28.47
CA ASP A 289 -37.74 14.17 29.62
C ASP A 289 -37.71 12.64 29.49
N ASP A 290 -37.59 12.13 28.26
CA ASP A 290 -37.56 10.70 27.91
C ASP A 290 -38.75 9.94 28.52
N PRO A 291 -40.00 10.28 28.15
CA PRO A 291 -41.20 9.75 28.80
C PRO A 291 -41.41 8.24 28.58
N GLN A 292 -40.80 7.69 27.52
CA GLN A 292 -40.83 6.27 27.20
C GLN A 292 -39.66 5.49 27.81
N ASP A 293 -38.81 6.15 28.61
CA ASP A 293 -37.63 5.55 29.24
C ASP A 293 -36.69 4.84 28.23
N THR A 294 -36.66 5.31 26.98
CA THR A 294 -35.89 4.66 25.88
C THR A 294 -34.41 4.60 26.23
N TYR A 295 -33.88 5.64 26.86
CA TYR A 295 -32.48 5.76 27.25
C TYR A 295 -32.27 5.61 28.77
N ARG A 296 -33.28 5.17 29.52
CA ARG A 296 -33.18 4.97 30.98
C ARG A 296 -32.12 3.95 31.35
N GLY A 297 -31.98 2.86 30.58
CA GLY A 297 -30.94 1.85 30.83
C GLY A 297 -29.53 2.42 30.76
N VAL A 298 -29.24 3.19 29.70
CA VAL A 298 -27.95 3.85 29.50
C VAL A 298 -27.69 4.90 30.60
N ARG A 299 -28.70 5.72 30.94
CA ARG A 299 -28.60 6.73 32.01
C ARG A 299 -28.35 6.12 33.38
N ARG A 300 -29.07 5.05 33.75
CA ARG A 300 -28.82 4.32 35.00
C ARG A 300 -27.39 3.78 35.07
N ARG A 301 -26.86 3.26 33.95
CA ARG A 301 -25.49 2.75 33.90
C ARG A 301 -24.47 3.87 34.07
N ILE A 302 -24.68 5.01 33.42
CA ILE A 302 -23.87 6.23 33.63
C ILE A 302 -23.87 6.65 35.11
N GLU A 303 -25.05 6.72 35.72
CA GLU A 303 -25.24 7.14 37.12
C GLU A 303 -24.62 6.15 38.11
N SER A 304 -24.76 4.84 37.87
CA SER A 304 -24.13 3.78 38.68
C SER A 304 -22.61 3.93 38.67
N ILE A 305 -22.01 4.02 37.48
CA ILE A 305 -20.56 4.16 37.32
C ILE A 305 -20.06 5.44 37.98
N ALA A 306 -20.79 6.56 37.81
CA ALA A 306 -20.44 7.82 38.44
C ALA A 306 -20.49 7.73 39.98
N SER A 307 -21.53 7.10 40.54
CA SER A 307 -21.69 6.89 41.98
C SER A 307 -20.61 5.98 42.55
N GLU A 308 -20.33 4.84 41.91
CA GLU A 308 -19.31 3.87 42.32
C GLU A 308 -17.91 4.47 42.35
N ASN A 309 -17.61 5.40 41.42
CA ASN A 309 -16.30 6.03 41.27
C ASN A 309 -16.19 7.41 41.92
N LEU A 310 -17.20 7.83 42.69
CA LEU A 310 -17.29 9.14 43.35
C LEU A 310 -17.07 10.30 42.37
N ILE A 311 -17.64 10.19 41.17
CA ILE A 311 -17.57 11.21 40.11
C ILE A 311 -18.80 12.12 40.26
N PRO A 312 -18.62 13.44 40.49
CA PRO A 312 -19.73 14.36 40.65
C PRO A 312 -20.42 14.62 39.30
N LEU A 313 -21.43 13.80 38.97
CA LEU A 313 -22.19 13.93 37.73
C LEU A 313 -23.58 14.50 38.01
N CYS A 314 -23.82 15.73 37.57
CA CYS A 314 -25.10 16.40 37.76
C CYS A 314 -25.98 16.25 36.50
N ARG A 315 -27.18 15.69 36.66
CA ARG A 315 -28.17 15.62 35.59
C ARG A 315 -28.73 17.02 35.30
N LEU A 316 -28.91 17.34 34.03
CA LEU A 316 -29.51 18.59 33.57
C LEU A 316 -31.02 18.54 33.73
N GLU A 317 -31.60 19.60 34.26
CA GLU A 317 -33.06 19.78 34.38
C GLU A 317 -33.69 20.26 33.07
N VAL A 318 -32.92 20.99 32.26
CA VAL A 318 -33.35 21.57 30.98
C VAL A 318 -32.34 21.23 29.89
N GLU A 319 -32.85 20.91 28.70
CA GLU A 319 -32.00 20.59 27.55
C GLU A 319 -31.12 21.78 27.18
N GLN A 320 -29.80 21.59 27.24
CA GLN A 320 -28.87 22.59 26.74
C GLN A 320 -28.77 22.51 25.22
N VAL A 321 -29.18 23.58 24.53
CA VAL A 321 -29.05 23.70 23.08
C VAL A 321 -27.60 23.48 22.67
N SER A 322 -27.34 22.36 22.00
CA SER A 322 -26.02 22.02 21.51
C SER A 322 -25.85 22.59 20.10
N PRO A 323 -24.79 23.38 19.83
CA PRO A 323 -24.55 23.90 18.49
C PRO A 323 -24.18 22.75 17.55
N SER A 324 -25.15 22.20 16.83
CA SER A 324 -24.95 21.05 15.93
C SER A 324 -25.00 21.46 14.46
N GLY A 325 -24.39 20.65 13.58
CA GLY A 325 -24.51 20.80 12.13
C GLY A 325 -23.80 22.01 11.52
N ARG A 326 -22.84 22.63 12.22
CA ARG A 326 -22.08 23.79 11.70
C ARG A 326 -21.36 23.50 10.39
N ALA A 327 -20.97 22.25 10.14
CA ALA A 327 -20.32 21.80 8.92
C ALA A 327 -21.20 21.99 7.67
N ARG A 328 -22.53 21.99 7.82
CA ARG A 328 -23.47 22.29 6.72
C ARG A 328 -23.27 23.71 6.20
N MET A 329 -23.05 24.65 7.11
CA MET A 329 -22.91 26.10 6.84
C MET A 329 -21.45 26.57 6.89
N ALA A 330 -20.49 25.66 7.04
CA ALA A 330 -19.07 26.02 7.14
C ALA A 330 -18.61 26.76 5.89
N LYS A 331 -17.78 27.81 6.05
CA LYS A 331 -17.22 28.57 4.90
C LYS A 331 -16.39 27.67 3.98
N SER A 332 -15.68 26.69 4.54
CA SER A 332 -14.87 25.73 3.80
C SER A 332 -15.71 24.81 2.92
N ARG A 333 -15.41 24.80 1.61
CA ARG A 333 -16.02 23.88 0.64
C ARG A 333 -15.72 22.42 0.99
N SER A 334 -14.52 22.13 1.49
CA SER A 334 -14.11 20.78 1.91
C SER A 334 -14.98 20.25 3.05
N THR A 335 -15.15 21.06 4.11
CA THR A 335 -15.98 20.70 5.27
C THR A 335 -17.45 20.44 4.88
N ARG A 336 -18.03 21.28 4.01
CA ARG A 336 -19.39 21.06 3.50
C ARG A 336 -19.51 19.78 2.68
N ARG A 337 -18.50 19.43 1.89
CA ARG A 337 -18.47 18.19 1.09
C ARG A 337 -18.42 16.96 1.99
N ILE A 338 -17.56 16.97 3.02
CA ILE A 338 -17.47 15.88 4.00
C ILE A 338 -18.81 15.70 4.72
N TYR A 339 -19.43 16.80 5.17
CA TYR A 339 -20.77 16.76 5.75
C TYR A 339 -21.79 16.10 4.81
N ARG A 340 -21.86 16.52 3.54
CA ARG A 340 -22.77 15.92 2.55
C ARG A 340 -22.51 14.44 2.36
N SER A 341 -21.25 14.00 2.36
CA SER A 341 -20.92 12.58 2.24
C SER A 341 -21.40 11.75 3.44
N PHE A 342 -21.26 12.27 4.67
CA PHE A 342 -21.77 11.58 5.85
C PHE A 342 -23.29 11.50 5.88
N VAL A 343 -23.98 12.59 5.53
CA VAL A 343 -25.45 12.59 5.42
C VAL A 343 -25.92 11.61 4.36
N LYS A 344 -25.26 11.58 3.19
CA LYS A 344 -25.58 10.62 2.12
C LYS A 344 -25.40 9.18 2.61
N LYS A 345 -24.26 8.88 3.25
CA LYS A 345 -23.99 7.56 3.81
C LYS A 345 -25.05 7.14 4.83
N ALA A 346 -25.41 8.03 5.76
CA ALA A 346 -26.46 7.77 6.74
C ALA A 346 -27.82 7.48 6.07
N SER A 347 -28.16 8.22 5.00
CA SER A 347 -29.39 7.97 4.23
C SER A 347 -29.37 6.67 3.41
N GLU A 348 -28.21 6.28 2.88
CA GLU A 348 -28.03 5.01 2.17
C GLU A 348 -28.15 3.84 3.14
N GLU A 349 -27.56 3.95 4.34
CA GLU A 349 -27.68 2.94 5.40
C GLU A 349 -29.13 2.79 5.89
N GLU A 350 -29.90 3.89 5.97
CA GLU A 350 -31.33 3.86 6.31
C GLU A 350 -32.17 3.15 5.24
N ARG A 351 -31.80 3.28 3.95
CA ARG A 351 -32.46 2.56 2.84
C ARG A 351 -32.11 1.07 2.77
N LEU A 352 -30.92 0.70 3.25
CA LEU A 352 -30.42 -0.68 3.22
C LEU A 352 -30.91 -1.53 4.39
N VAL A 353 -31.63 -0.96 5.36
CA VAL A 353 -32.40 -1.76 6.32
C VAL A 353 -33.71 -2.11 5.64
N PRO A 354 -33.86 -3.31 5.00
CA PRO A 354 -35.16 -3.72 4.50
C PRO A 354 -36.15 -3.71 5.67
N ALA A 355 -37.41 -3.35 5.38
CA ALA A 355 -38.52 -3.58 6.29
C ALA A 355 -38.44 -5.06 6.72
N ARG A 356 -37.99 -5.29 7.95
CA ARG A 356 -37.96 -6.62 8.54
C ARG A 356 -39.40 -6.95 8.90
N ASP A 357 -40.12 -7.48 7.92
CA ASP A 357 -41.16 -8.46 8.20
C ASP A 357 -40.47 -9.78 8.57
N ASP A 358 -41.03 -10.46 9.56
CA ASP A 358 -40.50 -11.63 10.25
C ASP A 358 -40.11 -12.80 9.33
N ILE A 359 -38.84 -12.85 8.89
CA ILE A 359 -38.26 -14.07 8.32
C ILE A 359 -37.20 -14.61 9.27
N GLN A 360 -37.61 -15.59 10.08
CA GLN A 360 -36.72 -16.44 10.87
C GLN A 360 -35.86 -17.27 9.91
N VAL A 361 -34.58 -16.92 9.78
CA VAL A 361 -33.60 -17.74 9.04
C VAL A 361 -32.82 -18.57 10.04
N ALA A 362 -33.02 -19.88 10.01
CA ALA A 362 -32.27 -20.85 10.79
C ALA A 362 -30.78 -20.89 10.36
N PRO A 363 -29.82 -21.00 11.30
CA PRO A 363 -28.40 -21.07 10.96
C PRO A 363 -28.06 -22.40 10.32
N ARG A 364 -27.59 -22.39 9.08
CA ARG A 364 -26.95 -23.55 8.43
C ARG A 364 -25.44 -23.50 8.67
N SER A 365 -24.91 -24.49 9.38
CA SER A 365 -23.46 -24.65 9.54
C SER A 365 -22.84 -25.20 8.24
N PHE A 366 -21.86 -24.50 7.70
CA PHE A 366 -20.99 -25.00 6.62
C PHE A 366 -19.64 -25.39 7.21
N GLY A 367 -19.18 -26.61 6.91
CA GLY A 367 -17.77 -27.02 6.81
C GLY A 367 -16.86 -26.77 8.02
N ARG A 368 -16.41 -27.85 8.66
CA ARG A 368 -15.48 -27.91 9.81
C ARG A 368 -14.06 -27.32 9.55
N VAL A 369 -13.94 -26.04 9.23
CA VAL A 369 -12.64 -25.33 9.26
C VAL A 369 -12.77 -24.15 10.20
N ALA A 370 -12.32 -24.34 11.44
CA ALA A 370 -12.14 -23.26 12.39
C ALA A 370 -10.90 -22.45 11.98
N LEU A 371 -11.12 -21.30 11.34
CA LEU A 371 -10.08 -20.29 11.17
C LEU A 371 -9.71 -19.76 12.55
N ARG A 372 -8.59 -20.23 13.10
CA ARG A 372 -7.97 -19.65 14.29
C ARG A 372 -7.51 -18.23 13.96
N THR A 373 -8.10 -17.23 14.60
CA THR A 373 -7.52 -15.89 14.72
C THR A 373 -6.40 -15.95 15.75
N ALA A 374 -5.17 -16.18 15.31
CA ALA A 374 -4.00 -15.93 16.15
C ALA A 374 -3.69 -14.42 16.13
N GLU A 375 -3.61 -13.82 17.31
CA GLU A 375 -3.03 -12.49 17.51
C GLU A 375 -1.52 -12.58 17.26
N LEU A 376 -1.01 -11.94 16.19
CA LEU A 376 0.38 -11.49 16.12
C LEU A 376 0.57 -10.41 15.03
N GLU A 377 1.27 -9.34 15.41
CA GLU A 377 1.69 -8.22 14.57
C GLU A 377 2.82 -8.62 13.61
N SER A 378 2.50 -8.95 12.36
CA SER A 378 3.37 -8.70 11.20
C SER A 378 2.54 -8.63 9.92
N SER A 379 1.82 -7.52 9.72
CA SER A 379 1.22 -7.24 8.42
C SER A 379 2.28 -6.65 7.48
N GLU A 380 2.53 -7.31 6.36
CA GLU A 380 3.43 -6.81 5.32
C GLU A 380 2.91 -5.46 4.79
N TYR A 381 3.50 -4.36 5.26
CA TYR A 381 3.05 -3.01 4.96
C TYR A 381 3.63 -2.50 3.65
N PHE A 382 2.77 -2.29 2.65
CA PHE A 382 3.07 -1.45 1.48
C PHE A 382 2.17 -0.22 1.54
N THR A 383 2.76 0.92 1.90
CA THR A 383 2.08 2.21 1.74
C THR A 383 2.71 2.99 0.63
N ASP A 384 1.87 3.17 -0.39
CA ASP A 384 2.17 3.99 -1.53
C ASP A 384 2.45 5.44 -1.09
N SER A 385 3.67 5.91 -1.35
CA SER A 385 4.17 7.26 -1.07
C SER A 385 3.48 8.34 -1.88
N GLU A 386 2.68 7.99 -2.87
CA GLU A 386 2.07 8.95 -3.78
C GLU A 386 0.80 9.53 -3.16
N GLU A 387 0.94 10.05 -1.94
CA GLU A 387 -0.10 10.74 -1.19
C GLU A 387 -0.34 12.11 -1.83
N VAL A 388 -1.07 12.12 -2.94
CA VAL A 388 -1.76 13.30 -3.43
C VAL A 388 -3.04 13.39 -2.60
N VAL A 389 -3.14 14.37 -1.71
CA VAL A 389 -4.41 14.75 -1.07
C VAL A 389 -5.25 15.48 -2.11
N GLY A 390 -5.61 14.77 -3.17
CA GLY A 390 -6.39 15.26 -4.30
C GLY A 390 -7.86 14.93 -4.09
N THR A 391 -8.65 15.98 -3.92
CA THR A 391 -10.11 15.90 -4.01
C THR A 391 -10.57 15.36 -5.36
N SER A 392 -11.52 14.41 -5.34
CA SER A 392 -12.61 14.21 -6.33
C SER A 392 -12.51 13.05 -7.35
N LEU A 393 -13.35 12.03 -7.14
CA LEU A 393 -13.85 11.04 -8.12
C LEU A 393 -14.91 11.64 -9.08
N ALA A 394 -14.70 12.83 -9.64
CA ALA A 394 -15.71 13.42 -10.53
C ALA A 394 -15.18 14.17 -11.76
N SER A 395 -13.89 14.07 -12.08
CA SER A 395 -13.35 14.59 -13.35
C SER A 395 -12.07 13.85 -13.75
N ASP A 396 -12.07 12.51 -13.66
CA ASP A 396 -10.92 11.69 -14.09
C ASP A 396 -10.86 11.50 -15.62
N ASN A 397 -11.85 11.97 -16.38
CA ASN A 397 -11.92 11.72 -17.83
C ASN A 397 -11.11 12.71 -18.71
N ALA A 398 -10.53 13.78 -18.15
CA ALA A 398 -9.95 14.87 -18.96
C ALA A 398 -8.41 14.90 -19.02
N PHE A 399 -7.69 14.02 -18.31
CA PHE A 399 -6.21 14.01 -18.31
C PHE A 399 -5.55 12.64 -18.53
N GLU A 400 -6.32 11.58 -18.80
CA GLU A 400 -5.77 10.26 -19.18
C GLU A 400 -5.30 10.19 -20.64
N THR A 401 -5.47 11.25 -21.44
CA THR A 401 -5.15 11.29 -22.87
C THR A 401 -3.68 11.54 -23.24
N SER A 402 -2.73 11.48 -22.31
CA SER A 402 -1.32 11.80 -22.65
C SER A 402 -0.28 10.90 -21.98
N SER A 403 -0.42 9.59 -22.20
CA SER A 403 0.66 8.72 -22.69
C SER A 403 0.08 7.31 -22.67
N SER A 404 -0.02 6.68 -23.83
CA SER A 404 -0.03 5.22 -23.92
C SER A 404 1.30 4.71 -23.36
N ARG A 405 1.48 4.75 -22.03
CA ARG A 405 2.36 3.82 -21.36
C ARG A 405 1.76 2.49 -21.75
N SER A 406 2.43 1.78 -22.64
CA SER A 406 2.09 0.40 -22.94
C SER A 406 1.85 -0.29 -21.59
N ASP A 407 0.79 -1.11 -21.49
CA ASP A 407 0.54 -2.03 -20.37
C ASP A 407 1.66 -3.10 -20.27
N GLU A 408 2.88 -2.72 -20.63
CA GLU A 408 4.04 -3.56 -20.68
C GLU A 408 4.46 -3.86 -19.26
N MET A 409 4.45 -5.16 -18.96
CA MET A 409 4.85 -5.66 -17.66
C MET A 409 6.28 -5.21 -17.37
N PRO A 410 6.56 -4.60 -16.20
CA PRO A 410 7.90 -4.18 -15.85
C PRO A 410 8.84 -5.38 -15.88
N SER A 411 10.09 -5.19 -16.31
CA SER A 411 11.08 -6.28 -16.37
C SER A 411 11.59 -6.69 -14.99
N LEU A 412 11.68 -5.74 -14.05
CA LEU A 412 12.32 -5.93 -12.75
C LEU A 412 11.38 -5.55 -11.59
N ALA A 413 11.36 -6.39 -10.55
CA ALA A 413 10.73 -6.08 -9.27
C ALA A 413 11.59 -6.55 -8.09
N PHE A 414 11.19 -6.14 -6.90
CA PHE A 414 11.93 -6.35 -5.67
C PHE A 414 10.99 -6.82 -4.57
N ARG A 415 11.42 -7.82 -3.80
CA ARG A 415 10.70 -8.25 -2.59
C ARG A 415 11.63 -8.15 -1.40
N VAL A 416 11.23 -7.39 -0.38
CA VAL A 416 11.90 -7.45 0.92
C VAL A 416 11.21 -8.48 1.81
N TYR A 417 12.02 -9.29 2.48
CA TYR A 417 11.56 -10.33 3.40
C TYR A 417 12.57 -10.52 4.55
N ASP A 418 12.12 -11.11 5.64
CA ASP A 418 12.90 -11.57 6.79
C ASP A 418 12.23 -12.83 7.38
N ALA A 419 12.71 -13.32 8.52
CA ALA A 419 12.17 -14.51 9.18
C ALA A 419 10.69 -14.39 9.60
N ASN A 420 10.15 -13.17 9.69
CA ASN A 420 8.76 -12.91 10.13
C ASN A 420 7.81 -12.62 8.96
N SER A 421 8.31 -12.69 7.72
CA SER A 421 7.54 -12.37 6.52
C SER A 421 6.58 -13.50 6.15
N LYS A 422 5.47 -13.14 5.50
CA LYS A 422 4.46 -14.09 5.03
C LYS A 422 4.90 -14.67 3.69
N GLY A 423 5.85 -15.58 3.77
CA GLY A 423 6.42 -16.31 2.63
C GLY A 423 7.85 -16.74 2.95
N GLY A 424 8.11 -18.04 2.81
CA GLY A 424 9.40 -18.64 3.12
C GLY A 424 10.31 -18.69 1.89
N VAL A 425 11.62 -18.57 2.12
CA VAL A 425 12.61 -18.96 1.10
C VAL A 425 12.87 -20.45 1.27
N ASN A 426 12.76 -21.21 0.19
CA ASN A 426 13.16 -22.60 0.16
C ASN A 426 14.70 -22.66 0.22
N SER A 427 15.25 -23.34 1.23
CA SER A 427 16.68 -23.48 1.46
C SER A 427 17.42 -24.15 0.31
N ASP A 428 16.75 -25.06 -0.40
CA ASP A 428 17.41 -26.00 -1.30
C ASP A 428 17.65 -25.38 -2.68
N ASN A 429 16.71 -24.57 -3.15
CA ASN A 429 16.76 -23.94 -4.47
C ASN A 429 16.69 -22.41 -4.43
N GLY A 430 16.42 -21.79 -3.28
CA GLY A 430 16.30 -20.34 -3.15
C GLY A 430 15.00 -19.76 -3.73
N SER A 431 14.00 -20.57 -4.08
CA SER A 431 12.68 -20.07 -4.48
C SER A 431 11.96 -19.41 -3.29
N ILE A 432 11.00 -18.52 -3.57
CA ILE A 432 10.16 -17.91 -2.52
C ILE A 432 8.76 -18.50 -2.63
N ILE A 433 8.23 -19.06 -1.56
CA ILE A 433 6.93 -19.73 -1.53
C ILE A 433 5.98 -18.94 -0.65
N SER A 434 4.76 -18.66 -1.13
CA SER A 434 3.71 -18.05 -0.31
C SER A 434 3.34 -18.92 0.88
N GLU A 435 2.94 -18.28 1.98
CA GLU A 435 2.54 -18.97 3.20
C GLU A 435 1.42 -20.00 2.94
N GLY A 436 0.44 -19.64 2.11
CA GLY A 436 -0.67 -20.53 1.74
C GLY A 436 -0.22 -21.77 0.98
N LEU A 437 0.73 -21.61 0.05
CA LEU A 437 1.27 -22.73 -0.69
C LEU A 437 2.18 -23.61 0.19
N ALA A 438 2.94 -23.01 1.11
CA ALA A 438 3.78 -23.75 2.04
C ALA A 438 2.96 -24.63 3.01
N LEU A 439 1.74 -24.21 3.35
CA LEU A 439 0.81 -24.97 4.19
C LEU A 439 -0.09 -25.93 3.39
N TRP A 440 0.01 -25.93 2.07
CA TRP A 440 -0.85 -26.72 1.19
C TRP A 440 -0.30 -28.14 1.01
N ASN A 441 -1.03 -29.14 1.51
CA ASN A 441 -0.64 -30.55 1.42
C ASN A 441 -1.04 -31.23 0.10
N GLY A 442 -1.76 -30.53 -0.79
CA GLY A 442 -2.22 -31.05 -2.07
C GLY A 442 -1.23 -30.78 -3.21
N PRO A 443 -1.55 -31.21 -4.44
CA PRO A 443 -0.83 -30.77 -5.63
C PRO A 443 -0.91 -29.24 -5.74
N THR A 444 0.15 -28.60 -6.25
CA THR A 444 0.20 -27.15 -6.44
C THR A 444 -1.05 -26.69 -7.21
N PRO A 445 -1.90 -25.83 -6.60
CA PRO A 445 -3.11 -25.40 -7.26
C PRO A 445 -2.77 -24.53 -8.47
N PRO A 446 -3.56 -24.60 -9.56
CA PRO A 446 -3.43 -23.65 -10.65
C PRO A 446 -3.75 -22.22 -10.16
N ALA A 447 -3.27 -21.21 -10.88
CA ALA A 447 -3.64 -19.83 -10.59
C ALA A 447 -5.18 -19.68 -10.63
N PRO A 448 -5.80 -19.14 -9.57
CA PRO A 448 -7.25 -19.04 -9.50
C PRO A 448 -7.76 -18.08 -10.59
N ASN A 449 -9.00 -18.32 -11.03
CA ASN A 449 -9.69 -17.49 -12.01
C ASN A 449 -11.10 -17.08 -11.51
N GLY A 450 -11.74 -16.13 -12.18
CA GLY A 450 -13.10 -15.69 -11.83
C GLY A 450 -13.20 -14.97 -10.48
N HIS A 451 -14.32 -15.14 -9.78
CA HIS A 451 -14.65 -14.39 -8.56
C HIS A 451 -13.84 -14.80 -7.33
N ILE A 452 -13.29 -16.02 -7.30
CA ILE A 452 -12.47 -16.47 -6.16
C ILE A 452 -11.17 -15.65 -6.06
N VAL A 453 -10.66 -15.16 -7.19
CA VAL A 453 -9.50 -14.25 -7.24
C VAL A 453 -9.77 -12.99 -6.43
N ASP A 454 -10.95 -12.38 -6.58
CA ASP A 454 -11.32 -11.16 -5.87
C ASP A 454 -11.35 -11.38 -4.35
N ILE A 455 -11.85 -12.54 -3.91
CA ILE A 455 -11.92 -12.91 -2.49
C ILE A 455 -10.51 -13.12 -1.92
N LEU A 456 -9.68 -13.93 -2.60
CA LEU A 456 -8.34 -14.25 -2.13
C LEU A 456 -7.43 -13.01 -2.15
N LEU A 457 -7.57 -12.14 -3.14
CA LEU A 457 -6.82 -10.89 -3.23
C LEU A 457 -7.30 -9.85 -2.21
N ASN A 458 -8.61 -9.74 -1.98
CA ASN A 458 -9.11 -8.89 -0.90
C ASN A 458 -8.58 -9.38 0.46
N ASN A 459 -8.50 -10.69 0.68
CA ASN A 459 -7.89 -11.25 1.89
C ASN A 459 -6.38 -10.95 1.97
N HIS A 460 -5.64 -11.12 0.86
CA HIS A 460 -4.20 -10.82 0.81
C HIS A 460 -3.89 -9.36 1.14
N MET A 461 -4.66 -8.44 0.55
CA MET A 461 -4.39 -7.01 0.68
C MET A 461 -5.03 -6.39 1.93
N SER A 462 -6.07 -7.03 2.51
CA SER A 462 -6.75 -6.56 3.71
C SER A 462 -5.84 -6.65 4.93
N MET A 463 -5.36 -5.48 5.37
CA MET A 463 -4.39 -5.33 6.46
C MET A 463 -4.89 -5.82 7.83
N THR A 464 -6.21 -5.95 7.99
CA THR A 464 -6.85 -6.25 9.28
C THR A 464 -7.08 -7.74 9.49
N THR A 465 -7.16 -8.51 8.42
CA THR A 465 -7.44 -9.94 8.45
C THR A 465 -6.12 -10.65 8.22
N GLY A 466 -5.41 -10.97 9.30
CA GLY A 466 -4.10 -11.64 9.29
C GLY A 466 -4.10 -13.06 8.71
N GLY A 467 -4.95 -13.37 7.74
CA GLY A 467 -5.07 -14.67 7.11
C GLY A 467 -3.85 -15.08 6.31
N THR A 468 -3.73 -16.38 6.14
CA THR A 468 -2.77 -17.03 5.24
C THR A 468 -3.06 -16.63 3.80
N SER A 469 -2.03 -16.27 3.04
CA SER A 469 -2.18 -15.88 1.64
C SER A 469 -1.41 -16.78 0.68
N PHE A 470 -2.04 -17.07 -0.46
CA PHE A 470 -1.41 -17.72 -1.61
C PHE A 470 -0.71 -16.73 -2.56
N TYR A 471 -0.63 -15.45 -2.20
CA TYR A 471 0.04 -14.43 -3.01
C TYR A 471 1.28 -13.91 -2.32
N LEU A 472 2.30 -13.64 -3.11
CA LEU A 472 3.52 -12.93 -2.74
C LEU A 472 3.45 -11.52 -3.33
N SER A 473 3.64 -10.52 -2.49
CA SER A 473 3.72 -9.13 -2.93
C SER A 473 5.16 -8.77 -3.30
N VAL A 474 5.33 -8.14 -4.46
CA VAL A 474 6.59 -7.58 -4.95
C VAL A 474 6.38 -6.13 -5.36
N SER A 475 7.38 -5.28 -5.17
CA SER A 475 7.30 -3.87 -5.53
C SER A 475 8.32 -3.53 -6.61
N THR A 476 7.92 -2.69 -7.55
CA THR A 476 8.83 -2.09 -8.53
C THR A 476 9.55 -0.87 -7.94
N SER A 477 9.13 -0.32 -6.80
CA SER A 477 9.73 0.88 -6.22
C SER A 477 10.81 0.54 -5.19
N LEU A 478 12.08 0.87 -5.48
CA LEU A 478 13.18 0.72 -4.53
C LEU A 478 12.97 1.56 -3.26
N LEU A 479 12.39 2.75 -3.41
CA LEU A 479 12.04 3.60 -2.27
C LEU A 479 11.08 2.90 -1.31
N GLN A 480 10.04 2.22 -1.82
CA GLN A 480 9.11 1.46 -0.99
C GLN A 480 9.79 0.24 -0.35
N VAL A 481 10.63 -0.47 -1.11
CA VAL A 481 11.36 -1.66 -0.66
C VAL A 481 12.27 -1.32 0.52
N PHE A 482 13.08 -0.27 0.41
CA PHE A 482 13.96 0.16 1.48
C PHE A 482 13.20 0.75 2.68
N ASN A 483 12.10 1.48 2.44
CA ASN A 483 11.28 1.97 3.54
C ASN A 483 10.61 0.82 4.32
N LYS A 484 10.16 -0.24 3.63
CA LYS A 484 9.65 -1.46 4.28
C LYS A 484 10.77 -2.18 5.03
N ALA A 485 11.95 -2.33 4.40
CA ALA A 485 13.12 -2.98 5.00
C ALA A 485 13.58 -2.32 6.31
N ALA A 486 13.46 -0.99 6.43
CA ALA A 486 13.83 -0.25 7.64
C ALA A 486 13.02 -0.65 8.89
N ASN A 487 11.89 -1.34 8.72
CA ASN A 487 11.05 -1.82 9.83
C ASN A 487 11.27 -3.30 10.17
N MET A 488 12.24 -3.96 9.54
CA MET A 488 12.49 -5.41 9.66
C MET A 488 13.79 -5.67 10.44
N VAL A 489 13.92 -6.85 11.05
CA VAL A 489 15.05 -7.15 11.95
C VAL A 489 16.31 -7.52 11.17
N GLN A 490 16.18 -8.38 10.16
CA GLN A 490 17.27 -8.82 9.27
C GLN A 490 16.77 -8.86 7.83
N PRO A 491 16.46 -7.70 7.23
CA PRO A 491 15.86 -7.65 5.91
C PRO A 491 16.82 -8.20 4.85
N ARG A 492 16.24 -8.99 3.96
CA ARG A 492 16.83 -9.47 2.71
C ARG A 492 15.98 -8.96 1.55
N ILE A 493 16.61 -8.75 0.41
CA ILE A 493 15.95 -8.26 -0.80
C ILE A 493 16.17 -9.30 -1.89
N ALA A 494 15.08 -9.81 -2.46
CA ALA A 494 15.10 -10.57 -3.69
C ALA A 494 14.92 -9.64 -4.88
N ILE A 495 15.82 -9.75 -5.87
CA ILE A 495 15.75 -9.07 -7.15
C ILE A 495 15.13 -10.05 -8.15
N ILE A 496 13.99 -9.69 -8.73
CA ILE A 496 13.12 -10.62 -9.46
C ILE A 496 12.91 -10.14 -10.90
N SER A 497 13.17 -11.01 -11.87
CA SER A 497 12.78 -10.83 -13.27
C SER A 497 11.31 -11.18 -13.44
N LEU A 498 10.48 -10.17 -13.68
CA LEU A 498 9.04 -10.33 -13.87
C LEU A 498 8.67 -10.83 -15.27
N GLN A 499 9.53 -10.62 -16.26
CA GLN A 499 9.34 -11.08 -17.64
C GLN A 499 9.83 -12.52 -17.86
N HIS A 500 10.35 -13.19 -16.82
CA HIS A 500 10.80 -14.56 -16.95
C HIS A 500 9.66 -15.52 -17.31
N LYS A 501 9.92 -16.46 -18.23
CA LYS A 501 8.93 -17.40 -18.78
C LYS A 501 8.16 -18.18 -17.71
N SER A 502 8.78 -18.50 -16.58
CA SER A 502 8.13 -19.25 -15.49
C SER A 502 7.02 -18.45 -14.78
N LEU A 503 6.95 -17.13 -15.00
CA LEU A 503 5.88 -16.25 -14.50
C LEU A 503 4.81 -15.94 -15.56
N SER A 504 4.96 -16.43 -16.79
CA SER A 504 4.07 -16.11 -17.92
C SER A 504 2.69 -16.77 -17.85
N ALA A 505 2.49 -17.71 -16.92
CA ALA A 505 1.21 -18.40 -16.80
C ALA A 505 0.07 -17.41 -16.50
N PRO A 506 -1.10 -17.53 -17.16
CA PRO A 506 -2.22 -16.61 -16.94
C PRO A 506 -2.63 -16.53 -15.47
N GLY A 507 -2.77 -15.31 -14.93
CA GLY A 507 -3.14 -15.07 -13.54
C GLY A 507 -2.02 -15.31 -12.51
N LYS A 508 -0.82 -15.74 -12.94
CA LYS A 508 0.35 -15.91 -12.07
C LYS A 508 0.84 -14.58 -11.53
N VAL A 509 0.88 -13.54 -12.35
CA VAL A 509 1.27 -12.17 -11.97
C VAL A 509 0.08 -11.24 -12.20
N MET A 510 -0.26 -10.42 -11.21
CA MET A 510 -1.32 -9.43 -11.29
C MET A 510 -0.84 -8.08 -10.77
N HIS A 511 -1.27 -7.00 -11.42
CA HIS A 511 -0.99 -5.65 -10.96
C HIS A 511 -1.96 -5.26 -9.83
N ALA A 512 -1.44 -4.92 -8.66
CA ALA A 512 -2.27 -4.62 -7.48
C ALA A 512 -3.22 -3.44 -7.74
N MET A 513 -2.81 -2.46 -8.54
CA MET A 513 -3.63 -1.32 -8.93
C MET A 513 -4.94 -1.74 -9.62
N GLU A 514 -4.86 -2.62 -10.62
CA GLU A 514 -6.03 -3.09 -11.37
C GLU A 514 -6.98 -3.88 -10.49
N VAL A 515 -6.43 -4.73 -9.62
CA VAL A 515 -7.19 -5.47 -8.62
C VAL A 515 -7.89 -4.52 -7.66
N LEU A 516 -7.19 -3.52 -7.11
CA LEU A 516 -7.77 -2.55 -6.18
C LEU A 516 -8.83 -1.70 -6.85
N LYS A 517 -8.63 -1.28 -8.11
CA LYS A 517 -9.62 -0.53 -8.89
C LYS A 517 -10.92 -1.34 -9.00
N LYS A 518 -10.82 -2.63 -9.32
CA LYS A 518 -11.94 -3.56 -9.37
C LYS A 518 -12.61 -3.74 -8.00
N LEU A 519 -11.86 -4.07 -6.95
CA LEU A 519 -12.40 -4.27 -5.60
C LEU A 519 -13.05 -3.01 -5.01
N LYS A 520 -12.51 -1.83 -5.31
CA LYS A 520 -13.11 -0.54 -4.91
C LYS A 520 -14.42 -0.26 -5.62
N LYS A 521 -14.50 -0.56 -6.93
CA LYS A 521 -15.75 -0.47 -7.70
C LYS A 521 -16.84 -1.38 -7.12
N LEU A 522 -16.45 -2.54 -6.60
CA LEU A 522 -17.34 -3.49 -5.92
C LEU A 522 -17.62 -3.14 -4.45
N GLY A 523 -16.99 -2.10 -3.89
CA GLY A 523 -17.14 -1.74 -2.49
C GLY A 523 -16.49 -2.70 -1.48
N GLN A 524 -15.67 -3.65 -1.97
CA GLN A 524 -15.00 -4.67 -1.15
C GLN A 524 -13.71 -4.16 -0.50
N ALA A 525 -13.01 -3.21 -1.13
CA ALA A 525 -11.77 -2.62 -0.62
C ALA A 525 -11.98 -1.26 0.09
N ARG A 526 -13.00 -1.16 0.96
CA ARG A 526 -13.28 0.09 1.73
C ARG A 526 -12.16 0.49 2.68
N TRP A 527 -11.40 -0.50 3.17
CA TRP A 527 -10.22 -0.31 4.00
C TRP A 527 -9.08 0.38 3.22
N ALA A 528 -9.01 0.17 1.90
CA ALA A 528 -7.95 0.64 1.02
C ALA A 528 -8.19 2.04 0.44
N LEU A 529 -8.90 2.93 1.15
CA LEU A 529 -9.37 4.20 0.55
C LEU A 529 -8.22 5.02 -0.07
N ARG A 530 -7.05 5.03 0.58
CA ARG A 530 -5.85 5.76 0.13
C ARG A 530 -4.87 4.93 -0.68
N TYR A 531 -4.79 3.64 -0.39
CA TYR A 531 -3.82 2.74 -1.03
C TYR A 531 -4.18 2.49 -2.49
N ARG A 532 -3.24 2.70 -3.41
CA ARG A 532 -3.48 2.63 -4.87
C ARG A 532 -2.80 1.45 -5.56
N GLY A 533 -1.77 0.87 -4.96
CA GLY A 533 -1.07 -0.30 -5.50
C GLY A 533 -0.30 -0.03 -6.80
N TYR A 534 0.13 1.21 -7.08
CA TYR A 534 0.77 1.56 -8.36
C TYR A 534 2.05 0.78 -8.62
N ALA A 535 2.89 0.63 -7.59
CA ALA A 535 4.18 -0.02 -7.72
C ALA A 535 4.14 -1.52 -7.36
N GLU A 536 3.00 -2.09 -6.99
CA GLU A 536 2.91 -3.42 -6.40
C GLU A 536 2.32 -4.45 -7.36
N PHE A 537 2.96 -5.60 -7.43
CA PHE A 537 2.52 -6.76 -8.20
C PHE A 537 2.38 -7.96 -7.27
N LEU A 538 1.39 -8.79 -7.57
CA LEU A 538 1.00 -9.94 -6.77
C LEU A 538 1.30 -11.20 -7.56
N ILE A 539 2.12 -12.07 -7.01
CA ILE A 539 2.54 -13.33 -7.64
C ILE A 539 1.87 -14.49 -6.91
N PHE A 540 1.10 -15.30 -7.63
CA PHE A 540 0.39 -16.45 -7.06
C PHE A 540 1.33 -17.64 -6.79
N GLY A 541 1.22 -18.27 -5.64
CA GLY A 541 1.95 -19.47 -5.26
C GLY A 541 3.39 -19.15 -4.87
N ASP A 542 4.32 -19.39 -5.79
CA ASP A 542 5.76 -19.24 -5.60
C ASP A 542 6.41 -18.33 -6.66
N ILE A 543 7.60 -17.83 -6.34
CA ILE A 543 8.54 -17.20 -7.25
C ILE A 543 9.69 -18.22 -7.46
N PRO A 544 9.76 -18.86 -8.63
CA PRO A 544 10.82 -19.82 -8.95
C PRO A 544 12.21 -19.21 -8.84
N SER A 545 13.21 -20.03 -8.47
CA SER A 545 14.61 -19.62 -8.34
C SER A 545 15.15 -18.96 -9.61
N ASP A 546 14.77 -19.47 -10.79
CA ASP A 546 15.21 -18.96 -12.10
C ASP A 546 14.71 -17.54 -12.37
N CYS A 547 13.64 -17.11 -11.71
CA CYS A 547 13.13 -15.74 -11.79
C CYS A 547 13.89 -14.80 -10.84
N ILE A 548 14.64 -15.33 -9.88
CA ILE A 548 15.33 -14.55 -8.86
C ILE A 548 16.77 -14.35 -9.30
N ILE A 549 17.08 -13.13 -9.71
CA ILE A 549 18.43 -12.73 -10.13
C ILE A 549 19.39 -12.84 -8.96
N ARG A 550 18.98 -12.36 -7.77
CA ARG A 550 19.80 -12.40 -6.57
C ARG A 550 18.98 -12.26 -5.29
N HIS A 551 19.43 -12.93 -4.23
CA HIS A 551 19.06 -12.63 -2.85
C HIS A 551 20.18 -11.82 -2.19
N LEU A 552 19.84 -10.69 -1.59
CA LEU A 552 20.79 -9.75 -1.01
C LEU A 552 20.41 -9.40 0.43
N PRO A 553 21.23 -9.75 1.44
CA PRO A 553 21.11 -9.16 2.77
C PRO A 553 21.25 -7.64 2.72
N LEU A 554 20.36 -6.88 3.36
CA LEU A 554 20.47 -5.41 3.39
C LEU A 554 21.80 -4.95 4.04
N ALA A 555 22.32 -5.73 4.98
CA ALA A 555 23.61 -5.49 5.61
C ALA A 555 24.75 -5.37 4.59
N ASP A 556 24.70 -6.12 3.49
CA ASP A 556 25.73 -6.06 2.45
C ASP A 556 25.67 -4.73 1.68
N LEU A 557 24.47 -4.18 1.47
CA LEU A 557 24.28 -2.86 0.88
C LEU A 557 24.77 -1.74 1.81
N ILE A 558 24.54 -1.88 3.12
CA ILE A 558 25.06 -0.94 4.12
C ILE A 558 26.59 -0.98 4.12
N ASN A 559 27.18 -2.19 4.15
CA ASN A 559 28.62 -2.37 4.09
C ASN A 559 29.24 -1.80 2.80
N LEU A 560 28.57 -1.99 1.66
CA LEU A 560 28.98 -1.39 0.39
C LEU A 560 28.97 0.14 0.48
N SER A 561 27.88 0.71 1.03
CA SER A 561 27.74 2.15 1.24
C SER A 561 28.86 2.70 2.12
N ASP A 562 29.19 2.03 3.23
CA ASP A 562 30.23 2.47 4.16
C ASP A 562 31.64 2.41 3.53
N ARG A 563 31.90 1.46 2.63
CA ARG A 563 33.19 1.31 1.94
C ARG A 563 33.36 2.28 0.77
N HIS A 564 32.28 2.61 0.07
CA HIS A 564 32.30 3.43 -1.14
C HIS A 564 31.59 4.76 -0.89
N GLY A 565 32.38 5.82 -0.68
CA GLY A 565 31.86 7.14 -0.34
C GLY A 565 30.88 7.72 -1.37
N ASN A 566 31.06 7.40 -2.65
CA ASN A 566 30.14 7.77 -3.73
C ASN A 566 28.80 7.02 -3.64
N VAL A 567 28.80 5.73 -3.28
CA VAL A 567 27.57 4.95 -3.02
C VAL A 567 26.83 5.49 -1.79
N ASN A 568 27.52 5.86 -0.71
CA ASN A 568 26.90 6.51 0.44
C ASN A 568 26.28 7.87 0.10
N SER A 569 26.98 8.67 -0.69
CA SER A 569 26.51 9.97 -1.14
C SER A 569 25.31 9.85 -2.08
N LEU A 570 25.21 8.76 -2.85
CA LEU A 570 24.06 8.48 -3.70
C LEU A 570 22.84 7.97 -2.92
N LEU A 571 23.02 6.95 -2.08
CA LEU A 571 21.90 6.20 -1.49
C LEU A 571 21.34 6.83 -0.21
N HIS A 572 22.15 7.57 0.55
CA HIS A 572 21.75 8.19 1.81
C HIS A 572 20.90 7.28 2.71
N LEU A 573 21.33 6.02 2.89
CA LEU A 573 20.54 4.97 3.57
C LEU A 573 20.09 5.36 5.00
N HIS A 574 20.77 6.30 5.64
CA HIS A 574 20.43 6.85 6.96
C HIS A 574 19.09 7.62 7.02
N GLU A 575 18.51 7.98 5.86
CA GLU A 575 17.19 8.61 5.79
C GLU A 575 16.04 7.61 5.90
N PHE A 576 16.30 6.32 5.67
CA PHE A 576 15.33 5.25 5.85
C PHE A 576 15.32 4.86 7.32
N ARG A 577 14.30 5.33 8.06
CA ARG A 577 14.15 5.06 9.49
C ARG A 577 12.85 4.30 9.75
N PRO A 578 12.84 3.39 10.75
CA PRO A 578 11.61 2.73 11.17
C PRO A 578 10.50 3.74 11.47
N GLY A 579 9.26 3.40 11.10
CA GLY A 579 8.07 4.23 11.32
C GLY A 579 7.89 5.41 10.36
N LEU A 580 8.88 5.75 9.52
CA LEU A 580 8.71 6.80 8.53
C LEU A 580 7.84 6.35 7.36
N ARG A 581 7.02 7.30 6.88
CA ARG A 581 6.27 7.11 5.64
C ARG A 581 7.18 7.32 4.45
N THR A 582 6.95 6.53 3.40
CA THR A 582 7.70 6.60 2.14
C THR A 582 7.73 8.02 1.54
N LEU A 583 6.64 8.80 1.67
CA LEU A 583 6.59 10.19 1.21
C LEU A 583 7.54 11.12 1.98
N ALA A 584 7.70 10.89 3.29
CA ALA A 584 8.62 11.68 4.11
C ALA A 584 10.07 11.41 3.68
N VAL A 585 10.42 10.13 3.49
CA VAL A 585 11.75 9.73 2.99
C VAL A 585 12.02 10.32 1.60
N SER A 586 11.07 10.24 0.66
CA SER A 586 11.17 10.86 -0.67
C SER A 586 11.48 12.36 -0.59
N LYS A 587 10.83 13.10 0.32
CA LYS A 587 11.07 14.53 0.50
C LYS A 587 12.48 14.82 1.04
N GLU A 588 12.97 14.01 1.97
CA GLU A 588 14.33 14.18 2.49
C GLU A 588 15.40 13.84 1.44
N LEU A 589 15.19 12.80 0.63
CA LEU A 589 16.08 12.47 -0.49
C LEU A 589 16.09 13.57 -1.56
N ALA A 590 14.93 14.10 -1.94
CA ALA A 590 14.84 15.19 -2.92
C ALA A 590 15.59 16.45 -2.47
N LYS A 591 15.64 16.76 -1.17
CA LYS A 591 16.40 17.89 -0.63
C LYS A 591 17.91 17.74 -0.77
N LYS A 592 18.42 16.53 -1.00
CA LYS A 592 19.85 16.28 -1.20
C LYS A 592 20.34 16.82 -2.55
N GLY A 593 19.42 17.04 -3.50
CA GLY A 593 19.74 17.68 -4.77
C GLY A 593 20.76 16.90 -5.58
N ILE A 594 20.66 15.57 -5.61
CA ILE A 594 21.60 14.71 -6.33
C ILE A 594 21.39 14.90 -7.84
N THR A 595 22.46 15.26 -8.53
CA THR A 595 22.49 15.39 -9.99
C THR A 595 23.25 14.23 -10.61
N LEU A 596 22.86 13.80 -11.82
CA LEU A 596 23.55 12.73 -12.53
C LEU A 596 24.90 13.20 -13.09
N ASN A 597 26.00 12.68 -12.57
CA ASN A 597 27.36 12.90 -13.05
C ASN A 597 28.16 11.59 -13.05
N VAL A 598 29.42 11.65 -13.49
CA VAL A 598 30.35 10.50 -13.53
C VAL A 598 30.42 9.75 -12.20
N SER A 599 30.54 10.47 -11.07
CA SER A 599 30.61 9.83 -9.74
C SER A 599 29.33 9.10 -9.36
N SER A 600 28.16 9.65 -9.68
CA SER A 600 26.88 8.97 -9.45
C SER A 600 26.66 7.80 -10.42
N GLY A 601 27.11 7.92 -11.68
CA GLY A 601 27.07 6.82 -12.65
C GLY A 601 27.91 5.62 -12.18
N ASN A 602 29.14 5.88 -11.72
CA ASN A 602 29.98 4.88 -11.08
C ASN A 602 29.30 4.24 -9.85
N ALA A 603 28.73 5.06 -8.95
CA ALA A 603 28.04 4.57 -7.77
C ALA A 603 26.80 3.69 -8.11
N MET A 604 26.03 4.08 -9.12
CA MET A 604 24.90 3.28 -9.63
C MET A 604 25.37 1.94 -10.20
N ALA A 605 26.51 1.89 -10.88
CA ALA A 605 27.05 0.65 -11.43
C ALA A 605 27.54 -0.31 -10.33
N ILE A 606 28.25 0.19 -9.32
CA ILE A 606 28.65 -0.63 -8.16
C ILE A 606 27.41 -1.19 -7.44
N PHE A 607 26.36 -0.36 -7.31
CA PHE A 607 25.10 -0.79 -6.75
C PHE A 607 24.40 -1.86 -7.60
N ALA A 608 24.44 -1.73 -8.94
CA ALA A 608 23.93 -2.72 -9.88
C ALA A 608 24.69 -4.06 -9.80
N CYS A 609 26.02 -4.05 -9.67
CA CYS A 609 26.83 -5.26 -9.43
C CYS A 609 26.40 -5.97 -8.15
N LEU A 610 26.14 -5.24 -7.06
CA LEU A 610 25.64 -5.84 -5.83
C LEU A 610 24.26 -6.50 -6.02
N PHE A 611 23.46 -6.01 -6.96
CA PHE A 611 22.17 -6.59 -7.34
C PHE A 611 22.29 -7.76 -8.33
N GLY A 612 23.51 -8.09 -8.77
CA GLY A 612 23.80 -9.18 -9.71
C GLY A 612 23.53 -8.83 -11.17
N LEU A 613 23.36 -7.54 -11.49
CA LEU A 613 23.03 -7.09 -12.86
C LEU A 613 24.22 -7.09 -13.81
N ASP A 614 25.43 -7.26 -13.28
CA ASP A 614 26.65 -7.50 -14.06
C ASP A 614 26.58 -8.83 -14.81
N GLY A 615 25.97 -9.86 -14.21
CA GLY A 615 25.78 -11.18 -14.80
C GLY A 615 24.43 -11.42 -15.48
N THR A 616 23.53 -10.42 -15.52
CA THR A 616 22.19 -10.63 -16.11
C THR A 616 22.23 -10.64 -17.63
N PRO A 617 21.40 -11.47 -18.29
CA PRO A 617 21.36 -11.58 -19.74
C PRO A 617 20.51 -10.51 -20.46
N ASP A 618 19.79 -9.65 -19.73
CA ASP A 618 18.81 -8.75 -20.32
C ASP A 618 19.09 -7.27 -19.97
N LEU A 619 19.32 -6.47 -21.01
CA LEU A 619 19.47 -5.02 -20.95
C LEU A 619 18.23 -4.32 -20.36
N SER A 620 17.05 -4.94 -20.47
CA SER A 620 15.81 -4.43 -19.89
C SER A 620 15.88 -4.35 -18.37
N HIS A 621 16.61 -5.26 -17.70
CA HIS A 621 16.82 -5.22 -16.25
C HIS A 621 17.71 -4.05 -15.83
N ILE A 622 18.76 -3.77 -16.61
CA ILE A 622 19.66 -2.62 -16.38
C ILE A 622 18.88 -1.30 -16.52
N SER A 623 18.09 -1.18 -17.59
CA SER A 623 17.22 -0.02 -17.83
C SER A 623 16.20 0.16 -16.69
N ALA A 624 15.50 -0.91 -16.29
CA ALA A 624 14.56 -0.83 -15.18
C ALA A 624 15.25 -0.44 -13.88
N PHE A 625 16.38 -1.05 -13.53
CA PHE A 625 17.16 -0.69 -12.35
C PHE A 625 17.56 0.79 -12.35
N ALA A 626 18.17 1.28 -13.43
CA ALA A 626 18.60 2.67 -13.53
C ALA A 626 17.42 3.63 -13.35
N GLY A 627 16.26 3.32 -13.92
CA GLY A 627 15.03 4.11 -13.73
C GLY A 627 14.53 4.11 -12.29
N ARG A 628 14.54 2.96 -11.60
CA ARG A 628 14.08 2.83 -10.21
C ARG A 628 15.03 3.44 -9.19
N VAL A 629 16.33 3.51 -9.49
CA VAL A 629 17.29 4.27 -8.68
C VAL A 629 17.09 5.76 -8.89
N THR A 630 16.90 6.18 -10.14
CA THR A 630 16.67 7.59 -10.48
C THR A 630 15.43 8.15 -9.80
N ASP A 631 14.28 7.46 -9.92
CA ASP A 631 13.03 7.92 -9.29
C ASP A 631 13.04 7.75 -7.75
N GLY A 632 13.59 6.65 -7.24
CA GLY A 632 13.62 6.34 -5.82
C GLY A 632 14.47 7.30 -5.01
N PHE A 633 15.60 7.76 -5.59
CA PHE A 633 16.55 8.66 -4.93
C PHE A 633 16.46 10.11 -5.43
N SER A 634 15.46 10.43 -6.27
CA SER A 634 15.21 11.78 -6.78
C SER A 634 16.43 12.39 -7.51
N ILE A 635 17.12 11.59 -8.32
CA ILE A 635 18.28 12.02 -9.09
C ILE A 635 17.79 12.90 -10.25
N THR A 636 18.31 14.12 -10.39
CA THR A 636 17.91 15.05 -11.43
C THR A 636 18.87 15.06 -12.62
N LYS A 637 18.38 15.50 -13.78
CA LYS A 637 19.19 15.71 -14.98
C LYS A 637 20.30 16.74 -14.75
N SER A 638 21.45 16.49 -15.35
CA SER A 638 22.56 17.44 -15.46
C SER A 638 22.72 17.90 -16.91
N THR A 639 23.92 18.31 -17.34
CA THR A 639 24.14 18.58 -18.76
C THR A 639 24.07 17.29 -19.59
N PRO A 640 23.73 17.35 -20.89
CA PRO A 640 23.75 16.18 -21.77
C PRO A 640 25.14 15.49 -21.81
N GLU A 641 26.21 16.28 -21.79
CA GLU A 641 27.60 15.80 -21.76
C GLU A 641 27.91 15.01 -20.48
N GLU A 642 27.52 15.54 -19.31
CA GLU A 642 27.71 14.86 -18.02
C GLU A 642 26.85 13.59 -17.93
N THR A 643 25.65 13.61 -18.52
CA THR A 643 24.74 12.46 -18.56
C THR A 643 25.34 11.33 -19.41
N ASN A 644 25.90 11.65 -20.57
CA ASN A 644 26.58 10.68 -21.43
C ASN A 644 27.87 10.16 -20.76
N ALA A 645 28.65 11.03 -20.13
CA ALA A 645 29.84 10.63 -19.38
C ALA A 645 29.49 9.68 -18.21
N ALA A 646 28.39 9.94 -17.50
CA ALA A 646 27.89 9.06 -16.45
C ALA A 646 27.48 7.68 -16.99
N ALA A 647 26.88 7.62 -18.18
CA ALA A 647 26.49 6.36 -18.82
C ALA A 647 27.70 5.52 -19.27
N VAL A 648 28.72 6.17 -19.85
CA VAL A 648 29.98 5.52 -20.21
C VAL A 648 30.68 4.96 -18.97
N GLU A 649 30.74 5.76 -17.90
CA GLU A 649 31.32 5.34 -16.62
C GLU A 649 30.54 4.19 -15.99
N PHE A 650 29.20 4.25 -16.02
CA PHE A 650 28.34 3.17 -15.54
C PHE A 650 28.64 1.86 -16.30
N ALA A 651 28.70 1.90 -17.63
CA ALA A 651 28.97 0.73 -18.45
C ALA A 651 30.39 0.17 -18.25
N ALA A 652 31.37 1.05 -18.10
CA ALA A 652 32.75 0.66 -17.81
C ALA A 652 32.88 -0.03 -16.44
N THR A 653 32.17 0.48 -15.44
CA THR A 653 32.20 -0.04 -14.06
C THR A 653 31.39 -1.32 -13.89
N LEU A 654 30.22 -1.42 -14.52
CA LEU A 654 29.39 -2.63 -14.49
C LEU A 654 30.12 -3.82 -15.12
N ALA A 655 30.92 -3.53 -16.17
CA ALA A 655 31.79 -4.49 -16.85
C ALA A 655 31.08 -5.80 -17.22
N SER A 656 29.85 -5.70 -17.73
CA SER A 656 29.04 -6.88 -18.09
C SER A 656 29.80 -7.75 -19.11
N PRO A 657 29.93 -9.07 -18.87
CA PRO A 657 30.58 -9.98 -19.80
C PRO A 657 29.68 -10.35 -20.99
N LEU A 658 28.38 -10.06 -20.92
CA LEU A 658 27.39 -10.49 -21.91
C LEU A 658 27.02 -9.39 -22.93
N HIS A 659 27.21 -8.13 -22.57
CA HIS A 659 26.75 -6.99 -23.36
C HIS A 659 27.91 -6.04 -23.69
N SER A 660 27.83 -5.39 -24.85
CA SER A 660 28.81 -4.35 -25.19
C SER A 660 28.67 -3.16 -24.22
N LYS A 661 29.77 -2.43 -23.98
CA LYS A 661 29.73 -1.21 -23.17
C LYS A 661 28.75 -0.17 -23.74
N GLN A 662 28.61 -0.12 -25.07
CA GLN A 662 27.68 0.79 -25.73
C GLN A 662 26.22 0.42 -25.43
N ASP A 663 25.87 -0.86 -25.47
CA ASP A 663 24.51 -1.32 -25.19
C ASP A 663 24.13 -1.11 -23.73
N VAL A 664 25.06 -1.37 -22.80
CA VAL A 664 24.87 -1.09 -21.37
C VAL A 664 24.67 0.40 -21.13
N ALA A 665 25.46 1.27 -21.77
CA ALA A 665 25.31 2.71 -21.66
C ALA A 665 23.95 3.19 -22.22
N LYS A 666 23.52 2.65 -23.38
CA LYS A 666 22.20 2.93 -23.96
C LYS A 666 21.06 2.50 -23.03
N ALA A 667 21.14 1.29 -22.46
CA ALA A 667 20.15 0.77 -21.51
C ALA A 667 20.08 1.64 -20.25
N PHE A 668 21.23 2.06 -19.71
CA PHE A 668 21.31 2.98 -18.58
C PHE A 668 20.63 4.32 -18.89
N LEU A 669 20.92 4.94 -20.04
CA LEU A 669 20.32 6.23 -20.44
C LEU A 669 18.81 6.13 -20.60
N LEU A 670 18.32 5.05 -21.22
CA LEU A 670 16.89 4.77 -21.34
C LEU A 670 16.23 4.66 -19.96
N GLY A 671 16.85 3.90 -19.06
CA GLY A 671 16.40 3.76 -17.68
C GLY A 671 16.34 5.09 -16.94
N PHE A 672 17.43 5.86 -16.99
CA PHE A 672 17.51 7.19 -16.38
C PHE A 672 16.40 8.12 -16.89
N GLN A 673 16.19 8.17 -18.20
CA GLN A 673 15.12 8.96 -18.82
C GLN A 673 13.73 8.56 -18.29
N ASN A 674 13.44 7.25 -18.22
CA ASN A 674 12.19 6.72 -17.66
C ASN A 674 11.99 7.11 -16.18
N GLY A 675 13.09 7.15 -15.41
CA GLY A 675 13.10 7.61 -14.03
C GLY A 675 12.76 9.10 -13.91
N ILE A 676 13.35 9.95 -14.76
CA ILE A 676 13.03 11.39 -14.80
C ILE A 676 11.57 11.64 -15.19
N GLU A 677 11.05 10.91 -16.16
CA GLU A 677 9.63 11.01 -16.54
C GLU A 677 8.72 10.65 -15.37
N THR A 678 9.07 9.62 -14.61
CA THR A 678 8.34 9.21 -13.41
C THR A 678 8.39 10.28 -12.32
N LEU A 679 9.57 10.88 -12.05
CA LEU A 679 9.69 12.02 -11.14
C LEU A 679 8.82 13.21 -11.58
N ASN A 680 8.84 13.56 -12.87
CA ASN A 680 8.07 14.66 -13.42
C ASN A 680 6.56 14.41 -13.33
N TYR A 681 6.12 13.18 -13.60
CA TYR A 681 4.73 12.77 -13.47
C TYR A 681 4.21 13.01 -12.04
N PHE A 682 4.98 12.58 -11.03
CA PHE A 682 4.58 12.78 -9.63
C PHE A 682 4.76 14.21 -9.13
N ALA A 683 5.76 14.94 -9.63
CA ALA A 683 5.94 16.36 -9.30
C ALA A 683 4.76 17.21 -9.79
N LYS A 684 4.24 16.96 -11.00
CA LYS A 684 3.06 17.65 -11.55
C LYS A 684 1.83 17.42 -10.66
N ARG A 685 1.56 16.17 -10.28
CA ARG A 685 0.42 15.80 -9.43
C ARG A 685 0.47 16.41 -8.02
N ARG A 686 1.66 16.59 -7.46
CA ARG A 686 1.83 17.26 -6.16
C ARG A 686 1.53 18.76 -6.20
N ARG A 687 1.66 19.42 -7.36
CA ARG A 687 1.35 20.85 -7.52
C ARG A 687 -0.14 21.12 -7.73
N SER A 688 -0.87 20.14 -8.28
CA SER A 688 -2.30 20.25 -8.57
C SER A 688 -3.23 19.95 -7.39
N ALA A 689 -2.69 19.42 -6.28
CA ALA A 689 -3.42 19.11 -5.05
C ALA A 689 -3.05 20.10 -3.96
#